data_AF-A0A9E6K2G1-F1
#
_entry.id   AF-A0A9E6K2G1-F1
#
_cell.length_a   1.000
_cell.length_b   1.000
_cell.length_c   1.000
_cell.angle_alpha   90.00
_cell.angle_beta   90.00
_cell.angle_gamma   90.00
#
_symmetry.space_group_name_H-M   'P 1'
#
loop_
_entity.id
_entity.type
_entity.pdbx_description
1 polymer ?
#
loop_
_entity_poly.entity_id
_entity_poly.type
_entity_poly.pdbx_seq_one_letter_code
_entity_poly.pdbx_strand_id
1 'polypeptide(L)'
;MYNQDAQINQNKAVQSTKRTAGMSRMDETIQAKKDKRAQLEAQGITVHPHFFDKKFTIAQVREMMDQSVQTAGRIMSIRAHGKVVFLDLQDSTTNIQVMVREAEVDSKAFEWLKTLVDRGDYLGVSGTVMTTKTGELTILATEFQMLSKALRPIPTAFNAADNKEVRFRKRYVDMLINPDTKRILDARWLIEKEIRRFLQDQHDFIEVETPILQPLYGGTNATPFTTHMDALDSDFYLRIAPELYLKRLIVGGYDRVFEIARNFRNEGIDQTHQPEFTMIEWYETYADYTRMMNVAEALVKHLTFKLYGNHEITVGEKIIDIAGDWPRVRMDEALKQHANIDFDSLSDEEVKALMKTHRIELKSEFTRGKALFELFDELVTPHLIAPIWIVDYPRDISPLAKQHRTQPEFAERFEAYIGGKELADGWSEIVDAVDQRNIWENEQANMLHGDTEAHPLDEDFLEAMEHGMPPLGGIGMGIDRLVMFLTNTWSIKEVIAFPTLRPLVPLHITGKNASTEKKADSVEMPSREAATALLEKYISDEALRNHSRMVAQAMTAYAKELGEDEELWYQTGLLHDLDWEMYPDEHPNKAINEILTAYPQAMLDAIAAHAPSRTGRDPITTLDRYLFACDEISGFINAVSLLRPTGLEGMKSKSIKKKLKTKAFAANVSREDIEEGLQLIGKTADEHFEFLISVFSKND
;
A
#
# COMPACT_ATOMS: atom_id res chain seq x y z
N MET A 1 -10.31 12.73 61.83
CA MET A 1 -9.29 13.51 61.10
C MET A 1 -7.93 13.11 61.64
N TYR A 2 -6.98 12.80 60.76
CA TYR A 2 -5.63 12.24 60.99
C TYR A 2 -5.52 10.73 61.28
N ASN A 3 -5.65 9.91 60.23
CA ASN A 3 -4.72 8.81 59.86
C ASN A 3 -5.36 7.85 58.84
N GLN A 4 -5.50 8.30 57.57
CA GLN A 4 -5.78 7.40 56.44
C GLN A 4 -4.79 7.58 55.26
N ASP A 5 -4.01 8.66 55.24
CA ASP A 5 -3.08 8.93 54.14
C ASP A 5 -1.73 8.19 54.23
N ALA A 6 -1.40 7.60 55.39
CA ALA A 6 -0.12 6.91 55.60
C ALA A 6 -0.11 5.47 55.04
N GLN A 7 -1.27 4.83 54.84
CA GLN A 7 -1.36 3.45 54.33
C GLN A 7 -1.49 3.36 52.80
N ILE A 8 -1.86 4.45 52.12
CA ILE A 8 -1.95 4.49 50.65
C ILE A 8 -0.56 4.64 50.01
N ASN A 9 0.43 5.17 50.72
CA ASN A 9 1.79 5.34 50.21
C ASN A 9 2.71 4.11 50.38
N GLN A 10 2.35 3.10 51.18
CA GLN A 10 3.13 1.86 51.28
C GLN A 10 2.77 0.82 50.21
N ASN A 11 1.54 0.82 49.68
CA ASN A 11 1.15 -0.10 48.60
C ASN A 11 1.53 0.38 47.18
N LYS A 12 1.99 1.62 47.01
CA LYS A 12 2.63 2.09 45.77
C LYS A 12 4.14 1.80 45.70
N ALA A 13 4.75 1.33 46.78
CA ALA A 13 6.19 1.07 46.87
C ALA A 13 6.60 -0.38 46.55
N VAL A 14 5.66 -1.27 46.24
CA VAL A 14 5.93 -2.70 45.94
C VAL A 14 5.72 -3.06 44.46
N GLN A 15 5.41 -2.06 43.60
CA GLN A 15 5.40 -2.20 42.13
C GLN A 15 6.41 -1.27 41.44
N SER A 16 7.54 -0.96 42.08
CA SER A 16 8.72 -0.50 41.36
C SER A 16 9.67 -1.68 41.14
N THR A 17 9.28 -2.59 40.25
CA THR A 17 10.27 -3.39 39.54
C THR A 17 11.26 -2.40 38.92
N LYS A 18 12.55 -2.56 39.24
CA LYS A 18 13.65 -1.81 38.63
C LYS A 18 13.36 -1.69 37.13
N ARG A 19 13.22 -0.46 36.60
CA ARG A 19 13.32 -0.25 35.15
C ARG A 19 14.66 -0.82 34.73
N THR A 20 14.65 -1.91 33.99
CA THR A 20 15.82 -2.38 33.26
C THR A 20 16.10 -1.29 32.24
N ALA A 21 17.24 -0.61 32.36
CA ALA A 21 17.60 0.47 31.45
C ALA A 21 17.53 -0.05 29.99
N GLY A 22 16.71 0.59 29.15
CA GLY A 22 16.68 0.35 27.69
C GLY A 22 15.48 -0.42 27.10
N MET A 23 14.46 -0.84 27.86
CA MET A 23 13.28 -1.52 27.29
C MET A 23 12.10 -0.55 27.02
N SER A 24 11.41 -0.74 25.88
CA SER A 24 10.20 0.01 25.56
C SER A 24 9.00 -0.48 26.39
N ARG A 25 7.98 0.37 26.57
CA ARG A 25 6.72 0.00 27.24
C ARG A 25 6.00 -1.19 26.57
N MET A 26 6.17 -1.34 25.25
CA MET A 26 5.64 -2.48 24.50
C MET A 26 6.36 -3.78 24.89
N ASP A 27 7.69 -3.73 25.04
CA ASP A 27 8.49 -4.90 25.43
C ASP A 27 8.19 -5.35 26.85
N GLU A 28 7.99 -4.41 27.78
CA GLU A 28 7.52 -4.71 29.14
C GLU A 28 6.17 -5.43 29.12
N THR A 29 5.23 -4.97 28.28
CA THR A 29 3.91 -5.58 28.14
C THR A 29 3.99 -7.00 27.55
N ILE A 30 4.84 -7.19 26.55
CA ILE A 30 5.09 -8.50 25.94
C ILE A 30 5.73 -9.44 26.97
N GLN A 31 6.70 -8.95 27.74
CA GLN A 31 7.36 -9.75 28.77
C GLN A 31 6.39 -10.19 29.86
N ALA A 32 5.55 -9.29 30.38
CA ALA A 32 4.52 -9.63 31.35
C ALA A 32 3.55 -10.72 30.83
N LYS A 33 3.18 -10.67 29.55
CA LYS A 33 2.35 -11.70 28.90
C LYS A 33 3.08 -13.04 28.73
N LYS A 34 4.40 -13.03 28.48
CA LYS A 34 5.24 -14.23 28.47
C LYS A 34 5.35 -14.86 29.86
N ASP A 35 5.48 -14.05 30.90
CA ASP A 35 5.55 -14.52 32.28
C ASP A 35 4.23 -15.19 32.70
N LYS A 36 3.08 -14.60 32.34
CA LYS A 36 1.76 -15.22 32.54
C LYS A 36 1.61 -16.55 31.80
N ARG A 37 2.11 -16.63 30.55
CA ARG A 37 2.16 -17.89 29.79
C ARG A 37 2.98 -18.96 30.52
N ALA A 38 4.18 -18.61 31.00
CA ALA A 38 5.02 -19.54 31.74
C ALA A 38 4.36 -20.02 33.04
N GLN A 39 3.60 -19.15 33.72
CA GLN A 39 2.82 -19.52 34.91
C GLN A 39 1.68 -20.50 34.58
N LEU A 40 0.98 -20.32 33.46
CA LEU A 40 -0.03 -21.29 32.99
C LEU A 40 0.61 -22.67 32.74
N GLU A 41 1.74 -22.69 32.04
CA GLU A 41 2.47 -23.93 31.72
C GLU A 41 2.97 -24.63 32.99
N ALA A 42 3.49 -23.87 33.96
CA ALA A 42 3.93 -24.40 35.26
C ALA A 42 2.78 -25.01 36.09
N GLN A 43 1.53 -24.59 35.85
CA GLN A 43 0.34 -25.18 36.45
C GLN A 43 -0.18 -26.41 35.69
N GLY A 44 0.51 -26.85 34.63
CA GLY A 44 0.12 -27.98 33.79
C GLY A 44 -0.96 -27.65 32.77
N ILE A 45 -1.25 -26.36 32.53
CA ILE A 45 -2.26 -25.93 31.56
C ILE A 45 -1.64 -25.92 30.16
N THR A 46 -2.25 -26.64 29.23
CA THR A 46 -1.88 -26.59 27.82
C THR A 46 -2.32 -25.26 27.22
N VAL A 47 -1.38 -24.33 27.02
CA VAL A 47 -1.67 -22.98 26.50
C VAL A 47 -2.01 -22.97 25.00
N HIS A 48 -1.47 -23.93 24.25
CA HIS A 48 -1.63 -24.07 22.80
C HIS A 48 -2.01 -25.52 22.46
N PRO A 49 -3.25 -25.95 22.74
CA PRO A 49 -3.70 -27.30 22.40
C PRO A 49 -3.73 -27.49 20.89
N HIS A 50 -3.52 -28.74 20.43
CA HIS A 50 -3.56 -29.08 19.01
C HIS A 50 -4.96 -28.97 18.40
N PHE A 51 -6.01 -29.13 19.21
CA PHE A 51 -7.39 -29.20 18.75
C PHE A 51 -8.37 -28.72 19.84
N PHE A 52 -9.47 -28.13 19.39
CA PHE A 52 -10.66 -27.85 20.19
C PHE A 52 -11.90 -28.09 19.32
N ASP A 53 -12.85 -28.88 19.82
CA ASP A 53 -14.05 -29.27 19.09
C ASP A 53 -15.12 -28.18 19.17
N LYS A 54 -14.96 -27.12 18.37
CA LYS A 54 -15.94 -26.04 18.29
C LYS A 54 -17.21 -26.54 17.57
N LYS A 55 -18.27 -26.83 18.34
CA LYS A 55 -19.55 -27.34 17.82
C LYS A 55 -20.41 -26.29 17.12
N PHE A 56 -20.37 -25.05 17.61
CA PHE A 56 -21.23 -23.97 17.13
C PHE A 56 -20.44 -22.69 16.93
N THR A 57 -20.74 -21.95 15.86
CA THR A 57 -20.33 -20.55 15.72
C THR A 57 -21.05 -19.70 16.77
N ILE A 58 -20.49 -18.55 17.11
CA ILE A 58 -21.12 -17.67 18.09
C ILE A 58 -22.48 -17.16 17.56
N ALA A 59 -22.64 -16.92 16.26
CA ALA A 59 -23.93 -16.58 15.67
C ALA A 59 -24.99 -17.68 15.90
N GLN A 60 -24.63 -18.96 15.71
CA GLN A 60 -25.53 -20.08 16.02
C GLN A 60 -25.87 -20.14 17.51
N VAL A 61 -24.87 -19.99 18.39
CA VAL A 61 -25.09 -20.00 19.85
C VAL A 61 -26.11 -18.94 20.28
N ARG A 62 -26.14 -17.78 19.61
CA ARG A 62 -27.08 -16.71 19.95
C ARG A 62 -28.55 -17.07 19.71
N GLU A 63 -28.82 -18.11 18.92
CA GLU A 63 -30.15 -18.63 18.62
C GLU A 63 -30.53 -19.85 19.51
N MET A 64 -29.66 -20.24 20.44
CA MET A 64 -29.77 -21.50 21.20
C MET A 64 -30.09 -21.27 22.70
N MET A 65 -31.03 -20.36 23.01
CA MET A 65 -31.45 -20.08 24.40
C MET A 65 -31.78 -21.37 25.16
N ASP A 66 -31.35 -21.46 26.42
CA ASP A 66 -31.53 -22.58 27.34
C ASP A 66 -30.89 -23.91 26.91
N GLN A 67 -30.03 -23.90 25.88
CA GLN A 67 -29.33 -25.09 25.40
C GLN A 67 -27.85 -25.09 25.84
N SER A 68 -27.29 -26.28 25.97
CA SER A 68 -25.86 -26.47 26.17
C SER A 68 -25.10 -26.31 24.85
N VAL A 69 -24.01 -25.55 24.89
CA VAL A 69 -23.20 -25.19 23.73
C VAL A 69 -21.72 -25.38 24.03
N GLN A 70 -20.95 -25.64 22.98
CA GLN A 70 -19.48 -25.63 23.01
C GLN A 70 -18.99 -24.73 21.87
N THR A 71 -18.33 -23.64 22.22
CA THR A 71 -17.84 -22.65 21.27
C THR A 71 -16.46 -22.12 21.66
N ALA A 72 -15.86 -21.31 20.81
CA ALA A 72 -14.57 -20.68 21.06
C ALA A 72 -14.47 -19.34 20.34
N GLY A 73 -13.67 -18.45 20.93
CA GLY A 73 -13.41 -17.13 20.38
C GLY A 73 -12.22 -16.44 21.03
N ARG A 74 -11.88 -15.29 20.47
CA ARG A 74 -10.91 -14.36 21.04
C ARG A 74 -11.57 -13.54 22.14
N ILE A 75 -10.89 -13.35 23.26
CA ILE A 75 -11.34 -12.51 24.37
C ILE A 75 -11.16 -11.04 24.00
N MET A 76 -12.27 -10.35 23.75
CA MET A 76 -12.27 -8.91 23.43
C MET A 76 -12.31 -8.03 24.68
N SER A 77 -12.91 -8.54 25.76
CA SER A 77 -12.89 -7.92 27.08
C SER A 77 -12.92 -8.97 28.18
N ILE A 78 -12.37 -8.64 29.35
CA ILE A 78 -12.40 -9.47 30.56
C ILE A 78 -12.63 -8.58 31.78
N ARG A 79 -13.60 -8.93 32.63
CA ARG A 79 -14.03 -8.16 33.81
C ARG A 79 -14.18 -9.12 34.99
N ALA A 80 -13.38 -8.97 36.03
CA ALA A 80 -13.44 -9.81 37.23
C ALA A 80 -14.11 -9.08 38.41
N HIS A 81 -15.12 -9.70 39.02
CA HIS A 81 -15.87 -9.20 40.17
C HIS A 81 -15.96 -10.27 41.27
N GLY A 82 -14.95 -10.31 42.14
CA GLY A 82 -14.90 -11.27 43.25
C GLY A 82 -14.87 -12.72 42.76
N LYS A 83 -16.01 -13.40 42.85
CA LYS A 83 -16.25 -14.82 42.50
C LYS A 83 -16.88 -15.02 41.12
N VAL A 84 -16.96 -13.96 40.32
CA VAL A 84 -17.50 -14.00 38.95
C VAL A 84 -16.51 -13.34 37.99
N VAL A 85 -16.32 -13.93 36.82
CA VAL A 85 -15.58 -13.34 35.70
C VAL A 85 -16.52 -13.26 34.50
N PHE A 86 -16.59 -12.09 33.87
CA PHE A 86 -17.27 -11.87 32.59
C PHE A 86 -16.24 -11.70 31.49
N LEU A 87 -16.48 -12.32 30.35
CA LEU A 87 -15.65 -12.25 29.15
C LEU A 87 -16.54 -11.93 27.95
N ASP A 88 -16.05 -11.15 26.99
CA ASP A 88 -16.69 -11.02 25.69
C ASP A 88 -15.88 -11.82 24.67
N LEU A 89 -16.42 -12.93 24.17
CA LEU A 89 -15.77 -13.75 23.14
C LEU A 89 -16.24 -13.32 21.75
N GLN A 90 -15.29 -13.25 20.82
CA GLN A 90 -15.54 -12.95 19.41
C GLN A 90 -15.00 -14.07 18.51
N ASP A 91 -15.78 -14.49 17.52
CA ASP A 91 -15.33 -15.37 16.45
C ASP A 91 -15.51 -14.69 15.08
N SER A 92 -15.43 -15.47 13.99
CA SER A 92 -15.62 -14.94 12.64
C SER A 92 -17.04 -14.43 12.36
N THR A 93 -18.03 -14.79 13.19
CA THR A 93 -19.44 -14.50 12.95
C THR A 93 -19.95 -13.32 13.79
N THR A 94 -19.68 -13.30 15.10
CA THR A 94 -20.17 -12.25 16.00
C THR A 94 -19.53 -12.37 17.41
N ASN A 95 -20.10 -11.69 18.40
CA ASN A 95 -19.69 -11.72 19.80
C ASN A 95 -20.75 -12.31 20.74
N ILE A 96 -20.32 -12.81 21.89
CA ILE A 96 -21.18 -13.26 22.99
C ILE A 96 -20.50 -13.07 24.35
N GLN A 97 -21.29 -12.71 25.36
CA GLN A 97 -20.82 -12.67 26.73
C GLN A 97 -20.69 -14.10 27.29
N VAL A 98 -19.65 -14.34 28.07
CA VAL A 98 -19.46 -15.54 28.87
C VAL A 98 -19.35 -15.14 30.32
N MET A 99 -20.11 -15.81 31.18
CA MET A 99 -20.05 -15.67 32.63
C MET A 99 -19.49 -16.94 33.23
N VAL A 100 -18.41 -16.81 34.01
CA VAL A 100 -17.81 -17.90 34.78
C VAL A 100 -17.97 -17.60 36.26
N ARG A 101 -18.53 -18.53 37.03
CA ARG A 101 -18.65 -18.42 38.49
C ARG A 101 -17.74 -19.42 39.16
N GLU A 102 -17.06 -19.02 40.24
CA GLU A 102 -16.17 -19.90 41.02
C GLU A 102 -16.89 -21.17 41.50
N ALA A 103 -18.20 -21.09 41.79
CA ALA A 103 -18.99 -22.22 42.26
C ALA A 103 -19.30 -23.28 41.18
N GLU A 104 -19.11 -22.95 39.90
CA GLU A 104 -19.51 -23.80 38.76
C GLU A 104 -18.31 -24.48 38.09
N VAL A 105 -17.08 -24.14 38.50
CA VAL A 105 -15.83 -24.59 37.89
C VAL A 105 -14.81 -24.94 38.97
N ASP A 106 -13.74 -25.66 38.62
CA ASP A 106 -12.64 -25.93 39.56
C ASP A 106 -12.02 -24.63 40.08
N SER A 107 -11.73 -24.55 41.39
CA SER A 107 -11.25 -23.30 42.00
C SER A 107 -9.86 -22.89 41.51
N LYS A 108 -8.98 -23.84 41.16
CA LYS A 108 -7.69 -23.49 40.52
C LYS A 108 -7.93 -23.01 39.10
N ALA A 109 -8.89 -23.61 38.39
CA ALA A 109 -9.28 -23.16 37.06
C ALA A 109 -9.77 -21.71 37.07
N PHE A 110 -10.66 -21.39 38.01
CA PHE A 110 -11.17 -20.03 38.20
C PHE A 110 -10.06 -19.02 38.48
N GLU A 111 -9.08 -19.37 39.32
CA GLU A 111 -8.01 -18.45 39.71
C GLU A 111 -7.08 -18.11 38.55
N TRP A 112 -6.68 -19.08 37.71
CA TRP A 112 -5.84 -18.76 36.56
C TRP A 112 -6.61 -18.00 35.48
N LEU A 113 -7.91 -18.28 35.28
CA LEU A 113 -8.76 -17.48 34.39
C LEU A 113 -8.77 -16.02 34.81
N LYS A 114 -8.86 -15.76 36.12
CA LYS A 114 -8.93 -14.42 36.68
C LYS A 114 -7.60 -13.65 36.62
N THR A 115 -6.47 -14.34 36.74
CA THR A 115 -5.15 -13.70 36.95
C THR A 115 -4.20 -13.79 35.74
N LEU A 116 -4.28 -14.87 34.98
CA LEU A 116 -3.30 -15.20 33.92
C LEU A 116 -3.85 -15.03 32.49
N VAL A 117 -5.18 -14.96 32.34
CA VAL A 117 -5.83 -14.70 31.05
C VAL A 117 -5.97 -13.20 30.82
N ASP A 118 -5.74 -12.77 29.58
CA ASP A 118 -5.82 -11.37 29.18
C ASP A 118 -6.73 -11.19 27.95
N ARG A 119 -7.14 -9.94 27.72
CA ARG A 119 -7.65 -9.49 26.42
C ARG A 119 -6.68 -9.91 25.30
N GLY A 120 -7.28 -10.50 24.26
CA GLY A 120 -6.65 -10.99 23.04
C GLY A 120 -6.32 -12.47 23.02
N ASP A 121 -6.31 -13.14 24.17
CA ASP A 121 -6.17 -14.59 24.25
C ASP A 121 -7.38 -15.29 23.61
N TYR A 122 -7.22 -16.57 23.23
CA TYR A 122 -8.33 -17.41 22.76
C TYR A 122 -8.77 -18.37 23.85
N LEU A 123 -10.09 -18.51 24.00
CA LEU A 123 -10.71 -19.38 24.99
C LEU A 123 -11.80 -20.23 24.32
N GLY A 124 -11.77 -21.53 24.61
CA GLY A 124 -12.86 -22.45 24.34
C GLY A 124 -13.74 -22.54 25.58
N VAL A 125 -15.05 -22.58 25.40
CA VAL A 125 -16.02 -22.58 26.50
C VAL A 125 -17.15 -23.57 26.21
N SER A 126 -17.57 -24.28 27.26
CA SER A 126 -18.77 -25.10 27.27
C SER A 126 -19.69 -24.65 28.40
N GLY A 127 -20.98 -24.56 28.12
CA GLY A 127 -21.93 -24.03 29.09
C GLY A 127 -23.35 -23.94 28.56
N THR A 128 -24.23 -23.30 29.32
CA THR A 128 -25.65 -23.12 28.94
C THR A 128 -25.90 -21.67 28.53
N VAL A 129 -26.61 -21.46 27.43
CA VAL A 129 -27.03 -20.12 26.98
C VAL A 129 -28.18 -19.64 27.85
N MET A 130 -28.04 -18.45 28.43
CA MET A 130 -29.05 -17.83 29.29
C MET A 130 -29.06 -16.30 29.09
N THR A 131 -30.03 -15.62 29.70
CA THR A 131 -30.05 -14.16 29.79
C THR A 131 -29.70 -13.71 31.21
N THR A 132 -28.82 -12.72 31.34
CA THR A 132 -28.51 -12.12 32.64
C THR A 132 -29.64 -11.21 33.11
N LYS A 133 -29.56 -10.72 34.36
CA LYS A 133 -30.55 -9.76 34.89
C LYS A 133 -30.64 -8.46 34.10
N THR A 134 -29.58 -8.09 33.36
CA THR A 134 -29.53 -6.89 32.50
C THR A 134 -30.10 -7.13 31.10
N GLY A 135 -30.57 -8.34 30.79
CA GLY A 135 -31.12 -8.68 29.47
C GLY A 135 -30.07 -9.13 28.45
N GLU A 136 -28.81 -9.28 28.85
CA GLU A 136 -27.73 -9.64 27.93
C GLU A 136 -27.61 -11.17 27.77
N LEU A 137 -27.60 -11.63 26.52
CA LEU A 137 -27.42 -13.05 26.18
C LEU A 137 -26.00 -13.51 26.53
N THR A 138 -25.90 -14.59 27.30
CA THR A 138 -24.67 -15.01 27.97
C THR A 138 -24.55 -16.52 28.02
N ILE A 139 -23.35 -17.05 27.80
CA ILE A 139 -23.02 -18.45 28.13
C ILE A 139 -22.63 -18.50 29.60
N LEU A 140 -23.38 -19.21 30.44
CA LEU A 140 -22.91 -19.62 31.76
C LEU A 140 -21.97 -20.81 31.59
N ALA A 141 -20.66 -20.55 31.67
CA ALA A 141 -19.66 -21.58 31.44
C ALA A 141 -19.51 -22.51 32.65
N THR A 142 -19.49 -23.80 32.36
CA THR A 142 -19.18 -24.89 33.31
C THR A 142 -17.81 -25.49 33.04
N GLU A 143 -17.26 -25.27 31.84
CA GLU A 143 -15.92 -25.68 31.44
C GLU A 143 -15.32 -24.63 30.50
N PHE A 144 -14.00 -24.44 30.59
CA PHE A 144 -13.27 -23.61 29.65
C PHE A 144 -11.83 -24.12 29.48
N GLN A 145 -11.27 -23.84 28.31
CA GLN A 145 -9.93 -24.27 27.93
C GLN A 145 -9.18 -23.11 27.27
N MET A 146 -7.94 -22.90 27.70
CA MET A 146 -7.02 -21.98 27.04
C MET A 146 -6.66 -22.52 25.64
N LEU A 147 -6.80 -21.70 24.60
CA LEU A 147 -6.51 -22.11 23.22
C LEU A 147 -5.28 -21.41 22.64
N SER A 148 -5.02 -20.17 23.05
CA SER A 148 -3.81 -19.45 22.64
C SER A 148 -3.58 -18.20 23.49
N LYS A 149 -2.34 -17.99 23.92
CA LYS A 149 -1.92 -16.75 24.60
C LYS A 149 -1.52 -15.69 23.58
N ALA A 150 -2.18 -14.53 23.61
CA ALA A 150 -1.75 -13.35 22.90
C ALA A 150 -0.62 -12.63 23.66
N LEU A 151 0.57 -12.63 23.07
CA LEU A 151 1.76 -11.98 23.62
C LEU A 151 1.82 -10.47 23.31
N ARG A 152 1.12 -10.01 22.28
CA ARG A 152 0.97 -8.58 21.98
C ARG A 152 -0.41 -8.08 22.41
N PRO A 153 -0.53 -6.88 22.99
CA PRO A 153 -1.83 -6.28 23.28
C PRO A 153 -2.57 -5.94 21.99
N ILE A 154 -3.91 -6.05 22.01
CA ILE A 154 -4.77 -5.54 20.93
C ILE A 154 -4.84 -4.01 21.09
N PRO A 155 -4.48 -3.22 20.06
CA PRO A 155 -4.65 -1.77 20.10
C PRO A 155 -6.11 -1.37 20.38
N THR A 156 -6.31 -0.26 21.08
CA THR A 156 -7.65 0.28 21.35
C THR A 156 -8.15 1.20 20.23
N ALA A 157 -7.22 1.84 19.51
CA ALA A 157 -7.51 2.63 18.32
C ALA A 157 -6.23 2.78 17.47
N PHE A 158 -6.43 3.06 16.20
CA PHE A 158 -5.43 3.58 15.28
C PHE A 158 -5.71 5.09 15.13
N ASN A 159 -4.83 5.99 15.57
CA ASN A 159 -5.06 7.46 15.41
C ASN A 159 -5.27 7.78 13.92
N ALA A 160 -6.40 8.39 13.54
CA ALA A 160 -6.92 8.33 12.16
C ALA A 160 -6.09 9.04 11.06
N ALA A 161 -5.21 9.99 11.40
CA ALA A 161 -4.46 10.76 10.39
C ALA A 161 -3.15 10.08 9.95
N ASP A 162 -2.39 9.46 10.88
CA ASP A 162 -1.05 8.89 10.61
C ASP A 162 -1.03 7.37 10.34
N ASN A 163 -2.20 6.72 10.23
CA ASN A 163 -2.31 5.27 10.45
C ASN A 163 -2.77 4.42 9.26
N LYS A 164 -3.07 5.02 8.11
CA LYS A 164 -3.49 4.24 6.93
C LYS A 164 -2.41 3.23 6.53
N GLU A 165 -1.15 3.64 6.53
CA GLU A 165 -0.05 2.74 6.19
C GLU A 165 0.17 1.63 7.22
N VAL A 166 0.09 1.95 8.53
CA VAL A 166 0.20 0.95 9.59
C VAL A 166 -0.94 -0.07 9.54
N ARG A 167 -2.17 0.37 9.20
CA ARG A 167 -3.31 -0.54 8.94
C ARG A 167 -2.99 -1.53 7.82
N PHE A 168 -2.44 -1.06 6.71
CA PHE A 168 -2.04 -1.93 5.59
C PHE A 168 -0.89 -2.88 5.96
N ARG A 169 0.14 -2.39 6.67
CA ARG A 169 1.28 -3.22 7.13
C ARG A 169 0.87 -4.27 8.16
N LYS A 170 -0.13 -3.97 8.99
CA LYS A 170 -0.65 -4.85 10.04
C LYS A 170 -2.12 -5.16 9.78
N ARG A 171 -2.45 -5.61 8.56
CA ARG A 171 -3.84 -5.89 8.18
C ARG A 171 -4.56 -6.84 9.14
N TYR A 172 -3.84 -7.82 9.69
CA TYR A 172 -4.39 -8.73 10.71
C TYR A 172 -4.88 -8.02 11.98
N VAL A 173 -4.31 -6.87 12.34
CA VAL A 173 -4.81 -6.02 13.43
C VAL A 173 -5.93 -5.09 12.94
N ASP A 174 -5.81 -4.55 11.73
CA ASP A 174 -6.86 -3.74 11.09
C ASP A 174 -8.20 -4.50 11.03
N MET A 175 -8.22 -5.71 10.48
CA MET A 175 -9.40 -6.58 10.44
C MET A 175 -9.94 -6.95 11.83
N LEU A 176 -9.10 -6.91 12.87
CA LEU A 176 -9.50 -7.26 14.22
C LEU A 176 -10.24 -6.12 14.93
N ILE A 177 -9.90 -4.87 14.64
CA ILE A 177 -10.45 -3.71 15.37
C ILE A 177 -11.31 -2.78 14.51
N ASN A 178 -11.27 -2.91 13.18
CA ASN A 178 -12.05 -2.12 12.23
C ASN A 178 -13.04 -3.02 11.47
N PRO A 179 -14.34 -3.00 11.85
CA PRO A 179 -15.37 -3.80 11.18
C PRO A 179 -15.52 -3.50 9.69
N ASP A 180 -15.27 -2.25 9.26
CA ASP A 180 -15.39 -1.85 7.85
C ASP A 180 -14.38 -2.56 6.95
N THR A 181 -13.12 -2.74 7.40
CA THR A 181 -12.12 -3.53 6.65
C THR A 181 -12.64 -4.92 6.38
N LYS A 182 -13.24 -5.57 7.39
CA LYS A 182 -13.79 -6.91 7.23
C LYS A 182 -14.98 -6.92 6.28
N ARG A 183 -15.91 -5.96 6.40
CA ARG A 183 -17.06 -5.81 5.50
C ARG A 183 -16.63 -5.67 4.04
N ILE A 184 -15.58 -4.89 3.76
CA ILE A 184 -15.05 -4.69 2.40
C ILE A 184 -14.46 -5.99 1.85
N LEU A 185 -13.66 -6.71 2.63
CA LEU A 185 -13.07 -7.98 2.20
C LEU A 185 -14.12 -9.10 2.06
N ASP A 186 -15.11 -9.15 2.95
CA ASP A 186 -16.24 -10.08 2.82
C ASP A 186 -17.03 -9.80 1.53
N ALA A 187 -17.24 -8.52 1.18
CA ALA A 187 -17.87 -8.12 -0.09
C ALA A 187 -17.02 -8.56 -1.29
N ARG A 188 -15.69 -8.40 -1.24
CA ARG A 188 -14.78 -8.91 -2.29
C ARG A 188 -14.98 -10.39 -2.55
N TRP A 189 -14.92 -11.23 -1.51
CA TRP A 189 -15.04 -12.68 -1.68
C TRP A 189 -16.43 -13.09 -2.18
N LEU A 190 -17.47 -12.36 -1.77
CA LEU A 190 -18.80 -12.54 -2.31
C LEU A 190 -18.88 -12.15 -3.80
N ILE A 191 -18.27 -11.03 -4.19
CA ILE A 191 -18.18 -10.57 -5.58
C ILE A 191 -17.49 -11.62 -6.45
N GLU A 192 -16.28 -12.07 -6.07
CA GLU A 192 -15.52 -13.09 -6.82
C GLU A 192 -16.30 -14.41 -6.96
N LYS A 193 -17.06 -14.80 -5.93
CA LYS A 193 -17.93 -15.97 -5.97
C LYS A 193 -19.10 -15.79 -6.93
N GLU A 194 -19.77 -14.63 -6.88
CA GLU A 194 -20.96 -14.38 -7.68
C GLU A 194 -20.63 -14.04 -9.13
N ILE A 195 -19.43 -13.51 -9.44
CA ILE A 195 -18.91 -13.41 -10.81
C ILE A 195 -18.84 -14.79 -11.46
N ARG A 196 -18.19 -15.77 -10.79
CA ARG A 196 -18.08 -17.14 -11.30
C ARG A 196 -19.45 -17.74 -11.59
N ARG A 197 -20.37 -17.66 -10.62
CA ARG A 197 -21.75 -18.13 -10.77
C ARG A 197 -22.49 -17.45 -11.91
N PHE A 198 -22.36 -16.14 -12.05
CA PHE A 198 -23.02 -15.40 -13.11
C PHE A 198 -22.54 -15.86 -14.49
N LEU A 199 -21.22 -15.91 -14.71
CA LEU A 199 -20.66 -16.28 -16.01
C LEU A 199 -20.87 -17.76 -16.34
N GLN A 200 -20.69 -18.67 -15.36
CA GLN A 200 -20.86 -20.11 -15.56
C GLN A 200 -22.35 -20.50 -15.68
N ASP A 201 -23.19 -20.10 -14.71
CA ASP A 201 -24.56 -20.61 -14.61
C ASP A 201 -25.55 -19.87 -15.51
N GLN A 202 -25.29 -18.60 -15.86
CA GLN A 202 -26.23 -17.77 -16.65
C GLN A 202 -25.74 -17.49 -18.08
N HIS A 203 -24.44 -17.63 -18.34
CA HIS A 203 -23.85 -17.30 -19.64
C HIS A 203 -23.01 -18.44 -20.27
N ASP A 204 -22.92 -19.60 -19.61
CA ASP A 204 -22.23 -20.80 -20.10
C ASP A 204 -20.74 -20.59 -20.42
N PHE A 205 -20.07 -19.67 -19.71
CA PHE A 205 -18.62 -19.51 -19.84
C PHE A 205 -17.86 -20.59 -19.05
N ILE A 206 -16.73 -21.03 -19.60
CA ILE A 206 -15.82 -21.98 -18.95
C ILE A 206 -14.72 -21.19 -18.23
N GLU A 207 -14.54 -21.43 -16.92
CA GLU A 207 -13.41 -20.90 -16.18
C GLU A 207 -12.15 -21.70 -16.57
N VAL A 208 -11.08 -21.00 -16.92
CA VAL A 208 -9.81 -21.58 -17.34
C VAL A 208 -8.65 -20.94 -16.57
N GLU A 209 -7.48 -21.58 -16.62
CA GLU A 209 -6.24 -21.07 -16.02
C GLU A 209 -5.16 -21.04 -17.09
N THR A 210 -4.59 -19.86 -17.35
CA THR A 210 -3.51 -19.68 -18.35
C THR A 210 -2.16 -19.40 -17.66
N PRO A 211 -1.02 -19.55 -18.36
CA PRO A 211 0.30 -19.38 -17.73
C PRO A 211 0.50 -18.01 -17.08
N ILE A 212 0.92 -18.01 -15.80
CA ILE A 212 1.38 -16.82 -15.08
C ILE A 212 2.81 -16.45 -15.48
N LEU A 213 3.67 -17.46 -15.64
CA LEU A 213 5.01 -17.32 -16.19
C LEU A 213 4.92 -17.52 -17.70
N GLN A 214 5.19 -16.46 -18.46
CA GLN A 214 5.14 -16.46 -19.91
C GLN A 214 6.55 -16.32 -20.48
N PRO A 215 6.92 -17.08 -21.53
CA PRO A 215 8.21 -16.92 -22.20
C PRO A 215 8.29 -15.59 -22.96
N LEU A 216 7.14 -15.03 -23.32
CA LEU A 216 6.97 -13.71 -23.90
C LEU A 216 5.72 -13.08 -23.27
N TYR A 217 5.84 -11.88 -22.74
CA TYR A 217 4.70 -11.13 -22.20
C TYR A 217 3.90 -10.49 -23.34
N GLY A 218 2.60 -10.24 -23.12
CA GLY A 218 1.75 -9.57 -24.09
C GLY A 218 0.31 -9.45 -23.62
N GLY A 219 -0.57 -8.98 -24.52
CA GLY A 219 -2.01 -8.79 -24.27
C GLY A 219 -2.38 -7.43 -23.65
N THR A 220 -1.41 -6.54 -23.45
CA THR A 220 -1.62 -5.13 -23.07
C THR A 220 -0.29 -4.39 -23.22
N ASN A 221 -0.32 -3.07 -23.24
CA ASN A 221 0.88 -2.25 -23.13
C ASN A 221 1.18 -2.00 -21.66
N ALA A 222 2.23 -2.65 -21.14
CA ALA A 222 2.70 -2.49 -19.75
C ALA A 222 4.12 -3.04 -19.61
N THR A 223 4.90 -2.48 -18.69
CA THR A 223 6.22 -3.03 -18.38
C THR A 223 6.08 -4.31 -17.54
N PRO A 224 6.66 -5.46 -17.95
CA PRO A 224 6.54 -6.71 -17.21
C PRO A 224 7.52 -6.78 -16.03
N PHE A 225 7.28 -7.73 -15.12
CA PHE A 225 8.31 -8.23 -14.21
C PHE A 225 9.07 -9.38 -14.87
N THR A 226 10.40 -9.26 -14.94
CA THR A 226 11.27 -10.31 -15.48
C THR A 226 11.81 -11.21 -14.37
N THR A 227 11.82 -12.51 -14.62
CA THR A 227 12.45 -13.55 -13.78
C THR A 227 13.28 -14.49 -14.65
N HIS A 228 14.01 -15.41 -14.02
CA HIS A 228 14.88 -16.36 -14.71
C HIS A 228 14.59 -17.78 -14.22
N MET A 229 14.44 -18.73 -15.16
CA MET A 229 14.21 -20.13 -14.83
C MET A 229 15.48 -20.96 -15.03
N ASP A 230 16.19 -21.24 -13.93
CA ASP A 230 17.48 -21.93 -13.91
C ASP A 230 17.51 -23.25 -14.71
N ALA A 231 16.41 -24.03 -14.67
CA ALA A 231 16.35 -25.33 -15.33
C ALA A 231 16.35 -25.27 -16.86
N LEU A 232 15.92 -24.14 -17.45
CA LEU A 232 15.94 -23.89 -18.89
C LEU A 232 16.98 -22.83 -19.29
N ASP A 233 17.68 -22.23 -18.31
CA ASP A 233 18.62 -21.12 -18.53
C ASP A 233 18.01 -20.04 -19.45
N SER A 234 16.79 -19.61 -19.11
CA SER A 234 15.98 -18.71 -19.93
C SER A 234 15.20 -17.72 -19.06
N ASP A 235 15.07 -16.50 -19.56
CA ASP A 235 14.24 -15.48 -18.92
C ASP A 235 12.75 -15.76 -19.17
N PHE A 236 11.95 -15.49 -18.16
CA PHE A 236 10.49 -15.58 -18.18
C PHE A 236 9.90 -14.29 -17.62
N TYR A 237 8.65 -14.03 -17.93
CA TYR A 237 7.95 -12.83 -17.51
C TYR A 237 6.71 -13.20 -16.71
N LEU A 238 6.42 -12.45 -15.65
CA LEU A 238 5.09 -12.50 -15.05
C LEU A 238 4.11 -11.84 -16.02
N ARG A 239 2.98 -12.49 -16.27
CA ARG A 239 1.97 -11.99 -17.22
C ARG A 239 1.51 -10.58 -16.87
N ILE A 240 1.43 -9.74 -17.89
CA ILE A 240 0.78 -8.42 -17.81
C ILE A 240 -0.72 -8.51 -18.14
N ALA A 241 -1.11 -9.54 -18.92
CA ALA A 241 -2.47 -9.96 -19.22
C ALA A 241 -2.53 -11.46 -19.63
N PRO A 242 -3.65 -12.17 -19.40
CA PRO A 242 -3.91 -13.50 -19.95
C PRO A 242 -4.43 -13.52 -21.40
N GLU A 243 -4.81 -12.38 -21.98
CA GLU A 243 -5.48 -12.22 -23.28
C GLU A 243 -4.99 -13.19 -24.38
N LEU A 244 -3.69 -13.18 -24.71
CA LEU A 244 -3.17 -13.96 -25.84
C LEU A 244 -3.33 -15.47 -25.65
N TYR A 245 -3.32 -15.97 -24.41
CA TYR A 245 -3.55 -17.39 -24.12
C TYR A 245 -5.04 -17.74 -24.11
N LEU A 246 -5.90 -16.83 -23.65
CA LEU A 246 -7.35 -17.01 -23.73
C LEU A 246 -7.80 -17.09 -25.20
N LYS A 247 -7.25 -16.23 -26.06
CA LYS A 247 -7.48 -16.28 -27.51
C LYS A 247 -6.94 -17.56 -28.17
N ARG A 248 -5.82 -18.13 -27.70
CA ARG A 248 -5.37 -19.46 -28.15
C ARG A 248 -6.38 -20.56 -27.81
N LEU A 249 -7.09 -20.48 -26.68
CA LEU A 249 -8.18 -21.41 -26.37
C LEU A 249 -9.37 -21.23 -27.33
N ILE A 250 -9.67 -19.99 -27.74
CA ILE A 250 -10.67 -19.74 -28.78
C ILE A 250 -10.30 -20.44 -30.09
N VAL A 251 -9.06 -20.28 -30.56
CA VAL A 251 -8.53 -21.00 -31.73
C VAL A 251 -8.63 -22.51 -31.53
N GLY A 252 -8.37 -22.99 -30.32
CA GLY A 252 -8.52 -24.40 -29.92
C GLY A 252 -9.97 -24.93 -29.92
N GLY A 253 -10.96 -24.08 -30.16
CA GLY A 253 -12.37 -24.47 -30.31
C GLY A 253 -13.24 -24.25 -29.07
N TYR A 254 -12.79 -23.49 -28.08
CA TYR A 254 -13.64 -23.07 -26.96
C TYR A 254 -14.40 -21.79 -27.32
N ASP A 255 -15.73 -21.82 -27.29
CA ASP A 255 -16.55 -20.66 -27.68
C ASP A 255 -16.62 -19.55 -26.62
N ARG A 256 -16.51 -19.92 -25.33
CA ARG A 256 -16.69 -19.01 -24.20
C ARG A 256 -15.75 -19.36 -23.05
N VAL A 257 -14.74 -18.53 -22.84
CA VAL A 257 -13.77 -18.72 -21.75
C VAL A 257 -13.66 -17.47 -20.91
N PHE A 258 -13.40 -17.64 -19.62
CA PHE A 258 -13.00 -16.55 -18.75
C PHE A 258 -11.92 -16.99 -17.76
N GLU A 259 -11.13 -16.04 -17.30
CA GLU A 259 -10.17 -16.25 -16.22
C GLU A 259 -10.24 -15.09 -15.22
N ILE A 260 -10.35 -15.42 -13.93
CA ILE A 260 -10.04 -14.47 -12.85
C ILE A 260 -8.55 -14.57 -12.57
N ALA A 261 -7.79 -13.61 -13.10
CA ALA A 261 -6.34 -13.61 -13.17
C ALA A 261 -5.71 -12.59 -12.23
N ARG A 262 -4.56 -12.95 -11.65
CA ARG A 262 -3.58 -11.97 -11.17
C ARG A 262 -2.74 -11.50 -12.35
N ASN A 263 -2.70 -10.20 -12.57
CA ASN A 263 -1.79 -9.54 -13.51
C ASN A 263 -0.70 -8.80 -12.74
N PHE A 264 0.49 -8.73 -13.34
CA PHE A 264 1.68 -8.15 -12.75
C PHE A 264 2.25 -7.09 -13.68
N ARG A 265 2.17 -5.82 -13.29
CA ARG A 265 2.68 -4.69 -14.07
C ARG A 265 3.70 -3.93 -13.24
N ASN A 266 4.90 -3.77 -13.77
CA ASN A 266 6.02 -3.13 -13.10
C ASN A 266 5.90 -1.60 -13.20
N GLU A 267 4.87 -1.08 -12.55
CA GLU A 267 4.42 0.31 -12.61
C GLU A 267 4.37 0.94 -11.21
N GLY A 268 4.12 2.26 -11.16
CA GLY A 268 3.97 3.01 -9.92
C GLY A 268 2.78 2.56 -9.06
N ILE A 269 2.84 2.84 -7.76
CA ILE A 269 1.75 2.56 -6.81
C ILE A 269 1.00 3.86 -6.49
N ASP A 270 -0.31 3.90 -6.74
CA ASP A 270 -1.14 5.06 -6.40
C ASP A 270 -2.47 4.66 -5.71
N GLN A 271 -3.51 5.50 -5.82
CA GLN A 271 -4.83 5.24 -5.24
C GLN A 271 -5.62 4.15 -5.96
N THR A 272 -5.31 3.86 -7.23
CA THR A 272 -6.02 2.95 -8.14
C THR A 272 -5.12 1.87 -8.75
N HIS A 273 -3.80 1.92 -8.54
CA HIS A 273 -2.81 1.01 -9.09
C HIS A 273 -2.01 0.26 -8.01
N GLN A 274 -1.82 -1.03 -8.26
CA GLN A 274 -0.94 -1.92 -7.50
C GLN A 274 -0.14 -2.76 -8.50
N PRO A 275 1.12 -3.10 -8.21
CA PRO A 275 1.96 -3.84 -9.16
C PRO A 275 1.47 -5.26 -9.40
N GLU A 276 0.68 -5.79 -8.48
CA GLU A 276 -0.09 -7.01 -8.65
C GLU A 276 -1.57 -6.71 -8.35
N PHE A 277 -2.47 -7.07 -9.27
CA PHE A 277 -3.90 -6.77 -9.15
C PHE A 277 -4.74 -7.86 -9.81
N THR A 278 -6.01 -7.96 -9.39
CA THR A 278 -6.92 -8.99 -9.88
C THR A 278 -7.82 -8.41 -10.97
N MET A 279 -7.78 -9.04 -12.13
CA MET A 279 -8.62 -8.74 -13.28
C MET A 279 -9.44 -9.98 -13.62
N ILE A 280 -10.61 -9.78 -14.19
CA ILE A 280 -11.28 -10.83 -14.95
C ILE A 280 -11.21 -10.49 -16.42
N GLU A 281 -10.85 -11.46 -17.24
CA GLU A 281 -11.01 -11.36 -18.69
C GLU A 281 -11.94 -12.46 -19.19
N TRP A 282 -12.78 -12.15 -20.16
CA TRP A 282 -13.60 -13.16 -20.83
C TRP A 282 -13.75 -12.88 -22.32
N TYR A 283 -13.89 -13.96 -23.07
CA TYR A 283 -13.90 -13.98 -24.53
C TYR A 283 -15.06 -14.86 -25.02
N GLU A 284 -15.86 -14.34 -25.96
CA GLU A 284 -17.03 -15.03 -26.55
C GLU A 284 -16.96 -14.99 -28.08
N THR A 285 -16.95 -16.17 -28.72
CA THR A 285 -17.01 -16.28 -30.18
C THR A 285 -18.36 -15.81 -30.72
N TYR A 286 -18.34 -15.30 -31.95
CA TYR A 286 -19.47 -14.70 -32.65
C TYR A 286 -20.12 -13.50 -31.93
N ALA A 287 -19.44 -12.95 -30.91
CA ALA A 287 -19.83 -11.74 -30.22
C ALA A 287 -19.05 -10.52 -30.74
N ASP A 288 -19.56 -9.34 -30.39
CA ASP A 288 -18.92 -8.05 -30.61
C ASP A 288 -18.87 -7.24 -29.30
N TYR A 289 -18.28 -6.06 -29.36
CA TYR A 289 -18.17 -5.14 -28.23
C TYR A 289 -19.52 -4.77 -27.57
N THR A 290 -20.64 -4.79 -28.31
CA THR A 290 -21.99 -4.54 -27.75
C THR A 290 -22.45 -5.70 -26.89
N ARG A 291 -22.17 -6.94 -27.30
CA ARG A 291 -22.41 -8.12 -26.47
C ARG A 291 -21.59 -8.05 -25.17
N MET A 292 -20.33 -7.63 -25.23
CA MET A 292 -19.49 -7.48 -24.04
C MET A 292 -20.04 -6.44 -23.06
N MET A 293 -20.43 -5.25 -23.53
CA MET A 293 -21.08 -4.23 -22.70
C MET A 293 -22.35 -4.75 -22.03
N ASN A 294 -23.22 -5.45 -22.76
CA ASN A 294 -24.47 -5.99 -22.21
C ASN A 294 -24.23 -7.02 -21.08
N VAL A 295 -23.25 -7.91 -21.24
CA VAL A 295 -22.89 -8.91 -20.23
C VAL A 295 -22.26 -8.24 -19.00
N ALA A 296 -21.35 -7.31 -19.21
CA ALA A 296 -20.70 -6.55 -18.13
C ALA A 296 -21.71 -5.73 -17.31
N GLU A 297 -22.63 -5.03 -17.97
CA GLU A 297 -23.69 -4.27 -17.31
C GLU A 297 -24.60 -5.16 -16.47
N ALA A 298 -25.04 -6.29 -17.02
CA ALA A 298 -25.85 -7.28 -16.32
C ALA A 298 -25.11 -7.90 -15.12
N LEU A 299 -23.81 -8.15 -15.24
CA LEU A 299 -22.97 -8.64 -14.16
C LEU A 299 -22.93 -7.63 -13.00
N VAL A 300 -22.66 -6.35 -13.28
CA VAL A 300 -22.61 -5.32 -12.22
C VAL A 300 -23.96 -5.15 -11.54
N LYS A 301 -25.07 -5.19 -12.29
CA LYS A 301 -26.44 -5.20 -11.73
C LYS A 301 -26.69 -6.39 -10.81
N HIS A 302 -26.30 -7.61 -11.24
CA HIS A 302 -26.41 -8.83 -10.44
C HIS A 302 -25.63 -8.72 -9.13
N LEU A 303 -24.38 -8.24 -9.19
CA LEU A 303 -23.52 -8.09 -8.02
C LEU A 303 -24.07 -7.07 -7.01
N THR A 304 -24.55 -5.92 -7.48
CA THR A 304 -25.20 -4.91 -6.63
C THR A 304 -26.42 -5.49 -5.92
N PHE A 305 -27.26 -6.25 -6.63
CA PHE A 305 -28.41 -6.91 -6.02
C PHE A 305 -28.01 -7.95 -4.98
N LYS A 306 -26.93 -8.72 -5.21
CA LYS A 306 -26.43 -9.70 -4.23
C LYS A 306 -25.88 -9.05 -2.96
N LEU A 307 -25.29 -7.86 -3.07
CA LEU A 307 -24.71 -7.13 -1.94
C LEU A 307 -25.78 -6.38 -1.14
N TYR A 308 -26.72 -5.73 -1.82
CA TYR A 308 -27.61 -4.73 -1.21
C TYR A 308 -29.10 -5.07 -1.28
N GLY A 309 -29.50 -6.06 -2.09
CA GLY A 309 -30.91 -6.41 -2.32
C GLY A 309 -31.67 -5.42 -3.21
N ASN A 310 -30.98 -4.45 -3.79
CA ASN A 310 -31.49 -3.46 -4.75
C ASN A 310 -30.42 -3.17 -5.82
N HIS A 311 -30.65 -2.18 -6.68
CA HIS A 311 -29.69 -1.75 -7.70
C HIS A 311 -29.10 -0.36 -7.40
N GLU A 312 -29.03 0.03 -6.14
CA GLU A 312 -28.47 1.32 -5.74
C GLU A 312 -27.03 1.13 -5.25
N ILE A 313 -26.12 1.97 -5.74
CA ILE A 313 -24.74 2.07 -5.25
C ILE A 313 -24.47 3.48 -4.72
N THR A 314 -23.60 3.59 -3.73
CA THR A 314 -23.11 4.88 -3.25
C THR A 314 -21.78 5.18 -3.92
N VAL A 315 -21.67 6.32 -4.60
CA VAL A 315 -20.46 6.79 -5.25
C VAL A 315 -20.10 8.16 -4.66
N GLY A 316 -19.14 8.16 -3.75
CA GLY A 316 -18.78 9.34 -2.97
C GLY A 316 -19.93 9.68 -2.04
N GLU A 317 -20.55 10.85 -2.26
CA GLU A 317 -21.72 11.32 -1.51
C GLU A 317 -23.06 11.06 -2.22
N LYS A 318 -23.03 10.55 -3.46
CA LYS A 318 -24.23 10.35 -4.29
C LYS A 318 -24.72 8.91 -4.20
N ILE A 319 -26.04 8.74 -4.19
CA ILE A 319 -26.70 7.45 -4.37
C ILE A 319 -27.14 7.38 -5.83
N ILE A 320 -26.79 6.30 -6.51
CA ILE A 320 -27.01 6.11 -7.95
C ILE A 320 -27.76 4.80 -8.15
N ASP A 321 -28.92 4.87 -8.78
CA ASP A 321 -29.63 3.69 -9.28
C ASP A 321 -29.01 3.24 -10.61
N ILE A 322 -28.52 2.00 -10.63
CA ILE A 322 -27.86 1.39 -11.79
C ILE A 322 -28.75 0.38 -12.50
N ALA A 323 -30.05 0.29 -12.17
CA ALA A 323 -30.99 -0.65 -12.79
C ALA A 323 -31.22 -0.39 -14.28
N GLY A 324 -31.22 0.89 -14.67
CA GLY A 324 -31.41 1.32 -16.05
C GLY A 324 -30.23 0.97 -16.97
N ASP A 325 -30.42 1.17 -18.27
CA ASP A 325 -29.35 1.01 -19.26
C ASP A 325 -28.29 2.09 -19.07
N TRP A 326 -27.02 1.71 -19.16
CA TRP A 326 -25.94 2.69 -19.04
C TRP A 326 -25.81 3.46 -20.36
N PRO A 327 -25.72 4.81 -20.33
CA PRO A 327 -25.56 5.59 -21.55
C PRO A 327 -24.29 5.16 -22.30
N ARG A 328 -24.36 5.16 -23.64
CA ARG A 328 -23.22 4.93 -24.52
C ARG A 328 -22.92 6.22 -25.26
N VAL A 329 -21.73 6.78 -25.06
CA VAL A 329 -21.37 8.12 -25.55
C VAL A 329 -19.98 8.06 -26.16
N ARG A 330 -19.78 8.70 -27.31
CA ARG A 330 -18.46 8.82 -27.93
C ARG A 330 -17.62 9.88 -27.20
N MET A 331 -16.30 9.73 -27.20
CA MET A 331 -15.39 10.56 -26.41
C MET A 331 -15.46 12.06 -26.73
N ASP A 332 -15.53 12.40 -28.01
CA ASP A 332 -15.74 13.75 -28.56
C ASP A 332 -17.11 14.34 -28.17
N GLU A 333 -18.18 13.52 -28.18
CA GLU A 333 -19.50 13.92 -27.72
C GLU A 333 -19.50 14.20 -26.22
N ALA A 334 -18.77 13.40 -25.44
CA ALA A 334 -18.62 13.62 -24.00
C ALA A 334 -17.86 14.93 -23.71
N LEU A 335 -16.81 15.25 -24.47
CA LEU A 335 -16.13 16.55 -24.41
C LEU A 335 -17.06 17.71 -24.76
N LYS A 336 -17.90 17.55 -25.79
CA LYS A 336 -18.89 18.55 -26.18
C LYS A 336 -19.90 18.79 -25.08
N GLN A 337 -20.37 17.73 -24.42
CA GLN A 337 -21.37 17.81 -23.34
C GLN A 337 -20.81 18.39 -22.04
N HIS A 338 -19.61 17.99 -21.63
CA HIS A 338 -19.06 18.33 -20.31
C HIS A 338 -18.10 19.52 -20.32
N ALA A 339 -17.39 19.75 -21.42
CA ALA A 339 -16.40 20.82 -21.54
C ALA A 339 -16.78 21.89 -22.58
N ASN A 340 -17.91 21.74 -23.29
CA ASN A 340 -18.34 22.64 -24.37
C ASN A 340 -17.27 22.81 -25.47
N ILE A 341 -16.57 21.72 -25.78
CA ILE A 341 -15.52 21.65 -26.80
C ILE A 341 -16.03 20.79 -27.95
N ASP A 342 -16.25 21.40 -29.11
CA ASP A 342 -16.64 20.69 -30.33
C ASP A 342 -15.38 20.20 -31.07
N PHE A 343 -14.78 19.12 -30.58
CA PHE A 343 -13.44 18.67 -30.98
C PHE A 343 -13.27 18.51 -32.50
N ASP A 344 -14.27 17.94 -33.17
CA ASP A 344 -14.25 17.71 -34.62
C ASP A 344 -14.19 18.98 -35.46
N SER A 345 -14.63 20.12 -34.88
CA SER A 345 -14.59 21.41 -35.56
C SER A 345 -13.24 22.13 -35.46
N LEU A 346 -12.35 21.65 -34.58
CA LEU A 346 -11.06 22.30 -34.29
C LEU A 346 -9.94 21.81 -35.20
N SER A 347 -9.08 22.73 -35.65
CA SER A 347 -7.82 22.39 -36.32
C SER A 347 -6.80 21.80 -35.33
N ASP A 348 -5.76 21.13 -35.84
CA ASP A 348 -4.70 20.56 -35.00
C ASP A 348 -3.95 21.63 -34.21
N GLU A 349 -3.77 22.83 -34.76
CA GLU A 349 -3.19 23.98 -34.06
C GLU A 349 -4.10 24.47 -32.92
N GLU A 350 -5.41 24.49 -33.13
CA GLU A 350 -6.39 24.86 -32.12
C GLU A 350 -6.43 23.83 -30.99
N VAL A 351 -6.38 22.53 -31.32
CA VAL A 351 -6.27 21.44 -30.33
C VAL A 351 -4.98 21.57 -29.52
N LYS A 352 -3.83 21.79 -30.16
CA LYS A 352 -2.55 22.02 -29.46
C LYS A 352 -2.59 23.24 -28.54
N ALA A 353 -3.23 24.33 -28.98
CA ALA A 353 -3.41 25.52 -28.16
C ALA A 353 -4.31 25.25 -26.94
N LEU A 354 -5.39 24.49 -27.14
CA LEU A 354 -6.29 24.05 -26.08
C LEU A 354 -5.56 23.20 -25.05
N MET A 355 -4.83 22.17 -25.47
CA MET A 355 -4.02 21.33 -24.58
C MET A 355 -3.03 22.15 -23.76
N LYS A 356 -2.35 23.12 -24.39
CA LYS A 356 -1.44 24.04 -23.70
C LYS A 356 -2.16 24.90 -22.65
N THR A 357 -3.35 25.40 -22.95
CA THR A 357 -4.17 26.16 -21.98
C THR A 357 -4.54 25.30 -20.77
N HIS A 358 -4.82 24.01 -20.98
CA HIS A 358 -5.13 23.06 -19.92
C HIS A 358 -3.90 22.39 -19.28
N ARG A 359 -2.68 22.74 -19.72
CA ARG A 359 -1.40 22.17 -19.25
C ARG A 359 -1.30 20.65 -19.46
N ILE A 360 -1.89 20.17 -20.55
CA ILE A 360 -1.84 18.77 -20.98
C ILE A 360 -0.68 18.62 -21.96
N GLU A 361 0.22 17.66 -21.69
CA GLU A 361 1.37 17.34 -22.53
C GLU A 361 1.26 15.90 -23.03
N LEU A 362 1.50 15.69 -24.33
CA LEU A 362 1.61 14.35 -24.88
C LEU A 362 3.00 13.78 -24.61
N LYS A 363 3.05 12.55 -24.11
CA LYS A 363 4.30 11.81 -23.93
C LYS A 363 4.97 11.40 -25.25
N SER A 364 4.21 11.42 -26.35
CA SER A 364 4.64 10.97 -27.68
C SER A 364 4.21 11.96 -28.76
N GLU A 365 4.51 11.65 -30.02
CA GLU A 365 4.12 12.49 -31.14
C GLU A 365 2.61 12.76 -31.18
N PHE A 366 2.27 13.97 -31.62
CA PHE A 366 0.89 14.41 -31.70
C PHE A 366 0.12 13.59 -32.74
N THR A 367 -0.99 13.02 -32.29
CA THR A 367 -2.06 12.51 -33.13
C THR A 367 -3.38 13.03 -32.58
N ARG A 368 -4.40 13.16 -33.44
CA ARG A 368 -5.70 13.67 -33.00
C ARG A 368 -6.34 12.73 -31.96
N GLY A 369 -6.21 11.41 -32.08
CA GLY A 369 -6.78 10.48 -31.11
C GLY A 369 -6.12 10.57 -29.74
N LYS A 370 -4.78 10.65 -29.67
CA LYS A 370 -4.07 10.87 -28.39
C LYS A 370 -4.48 12.19 -27.74
N ALA A 371 -4.58 13.26 -28.52
CA ALA A 371 -5.02 14.55 -28.01
C ALA A 371 -6.47 14.51 -27.51
N LEU A 372 -7.37 13.83 -28.22
CA LEU A 372 -8.76 13.64 -27.81
C LEU A 372 -8.84 12.89 -26.47
N PHE A 373 -8.10 11.79 -26.34
CA PHE A 373 -8.05 10.98 -25.12
C PHE A 373 -7.57 11.78 -23.91
N GLU A 374 -6.47 12.51 -24.03
CA GLU A 374 -5.90 13.28 -22.91
C GLU A 374 -6.79 14.46 -22.51
N LEU A 375 -7.44 15.12 -23.48
CA LEU A 375 -8.45 16.13 -23.19
C LEU A 375 -9.67 15.53 -22.49
N PHE A 376 -10.12 14.35 -22.92
CA PHE A 376 -11.21 13.63 -22.29
C PHE A 376 -10.86 13.20 -20.86
N ASP A 377 -9.67 12.63 -20.65
CA ASP A 377 -9.23 12.14 -19.34
C ASP A 377 -9.20 13.28 -18.31
N GLU A 378 -8.59 14.42 -18.67
CA GLU A 378 -8.47 15.57 -17.78
C GLU A 378 -9.80 16.33 -17.58
N LEU A 379 -10.57 16.55 -18.67
CA LEU A 379 -11.71 17.48 -18.62
C LEU A 379 -13.06 16.80 -18.40
N VAL A 380 -13.18 15.51 -18.74
CA VAL A 380 -14.48 14.81 -18.74
C VAL A 380 -14.55 13.77 -17.63
N THR A 381 -13.54 12.90 -17.48
CA THR A 381 -13.63 11.77 -16.54
C THR A 381 -14.02 12.18 -15.11
N PRO A 382 -13.55 13.31 -14.52
CA PRO A 382 -13.96 13.69 -13.16
C PRO A 382 -15.47 13.94 -13.01
N HIS A 383 -16.20 14.15 -14.10
CA HIS A 383 -17.64 14.39 -14.13
C HIS A 383 -18.47 13.10 -14.30
N LEU A 384 -17.86 11.98 -14.67
CA LEU A 384 -18.52 10.70 -14.98
C LEU A 384 -18.86 9.91 -13.72
N ILE A 385 -19.79 10.43 -12.91
CA ILE A 385 -20.11 9.86 -11.59
C ILE A 385 -20.99 8.60 -11.68
N ALA A 386 -22.04 8.62 -12.50
CA ALA A 386 -22.90 7.47 -12.75
C ALA A 386 -22.28 6.54 -13.80
N PRO A 387 -22.64 5.24 -13.83
CA PRO A 387 -22.14 4.32 -14.84
C PRO A 387 -22.44 4.80 -16.26
N ILE A 388 -21.41 4.80 -17.09
CA ILE A 388 -21.46 5.21 -18.49
C ILE A 388 -20.45 4.39 -19.31
N TRP A 389 -20.83 4.06 -20.53
CA TRP A 389 -19.95 3.49 -21.53
C TRP A 389 -19.41 4.61 -22.42
N ILE A 390 -18.10 4.75 -22.47
CA ILE A 390 -17.44 5.51 -23.53
C ILE A 390 -17.15 4.52 -24.65
N VAL A 391 -17.56 4.84 -25.88
CA VAL A 391 -17.52 3.91 -27.02
C VAL A 391 -16.86 4.54 -28.24
N ASP A 392 -16.51 3.70 -29.20
CA ASP A 392 -16.00 4.08 -30.52
C ASP A 392 -14.72 4.94 -30.42
N TYR A 393 -13.68 4.38 -29.80
CA TYR A 393 -12.41 5.07 -29.57
C TYR A 393 -11.70 5.38 -30.90
N PRO A 394 -10.89 6.46 -30.97
CA PRO A 394 -10.05 6.73 -32.14
C PRO A 394 -9.18 5.52 -32.52
N ARG A 395 -9.07 5.27 -33.84
CA ARG A 395 -8.39 4.08 -34.36
C ARG A 395 -6.89 4.06 -34.03
N ASP A 396 -6.25 5.23 -34.02
CA ASP A 396 -4.82 5.43 -33.77
C ASP A 396 -4.38 5.13 -32.32
N ILE A 397 -5.31 5.10 -31.37
CA ILE A 397 -5.05 4.72 -29.97
C ILE A 397 -5.62 3.35 -29.58
N SER A 398 -6.12 2.60 -30.57
CA SER A 398 -6.82 1.33 -30.33
C SER A 398 -6.20 0.20 -31.15
N PRO A 399 -4.91 -0.13 -30.96
CA PRO A 399 -4.17 -1.04 -31.85
C PRO A 399 -4.74 -2.46 -31.87
N LEU A 400 -5.32 -2.93 -30.76
CA LEU A 400 -5.85 -4.31 -30.63
C LEU A 400 -7.33 -4.46 -31.03
N ALA A 401 -8.03 -3.35 -31.28
CA ALA A 401 -9.45 -3.34 -31.59
C ALA A 401 -9.71 -3.32 -33.10
N LYS A 402 -10.77 -4.01 -33.55
CA LYS A 402 -11.24 -3.91 -34.94
C LYS A 402 -11.63 -2.48 -35.29
N GLN A 403 -11.33 -2.10 -36.53
CA GLN A 403 -11.87 -0.88 -37.12
C GLN A 403 -13.40 -0.88 -37.08
N HIS A 404 -13.98 0.26 -36.77
CA HIS A 404 -15.43 0.40 -36.69
C HIS A 404 -16.09 0.16 -38.05
N ARG A 405 -17.14 -0.68 -38.06
CA ARG A 405 -17.75 -1.22 -39.29
C ARG A 405 -18.30 -0.18 -40.27
N THR A 406 -18.64 1.03 -39.79
CA THR A 406 -19.18 2.12 -40.63
C THR A 406 -18.45 3.45 -40.51
N GLN A 407 -17.48 3.58 -39.61
CA GLN A 407 -16.77 4.85 -39.32
C GLN A 407 -15.26 4.55 -39.18
N PRO A 408 -14.54 4.41 -40.31
CA PRO A 408 -13.17 3.89 -40.36
C PRO A 408 -12.13 4.60 -39.46
N GLU A 409 -12.40 5.84 -39.05
CA GLU A 409 -11.60 6.66 -38.15
C GLU A 409 -11.66 6.20 -36.68
N PHE A 410 -12.64 5.38 -36.32
CA PHE A 410 -12.83 4.80 -34.99
C PHE A 410 -12.59 3.28 -34.98
N ALA A 411 -12.48 2.72 -33.78
CA ALA A 411 -12.43 1.30 -33.50
C ALA A 411 -13.62 0.88 -32.63
N GLU A 412 -14.09 -0.37 -32.76
CA GLU A 412 -15.15 -0.93 -31.90
C GLU A 412 -14.60 -1.28 -30.52
N ARG A 413 -14.18 -0.26 -29.78
CA ARG A 413 -13.67 -0.32 -28.40
C ARG A 413 -14.58 0.45 -27.47
N PHE A 414 -14.65 0.04 -26.22
CA PHE A 414 -15.35 0.74 -25.17
C PHE A 414 -14.60 0.66 -23.85
N GLU A 415 -14.83 1.65 -22.99
CA GLU A 415 -14.49 1.58 -21.57
C GLU A 415 -15.72 1.92 -20.72
N ALA A 416 -15.86 1.27 -19.57
CA ALA A 416 -16.85 1.64 -18.55
C ALA A 416 -16.25 2.61 -17.55
N TYR A 417 -16.97 3.68 -17.23
CA TYR A 417 -16.62 4.61 -16.17
C TYR A 417 -17.66 4.62 -15.05
N ILE A 418 -17.20 4.59 -13.80
CA ILE A 418 -18.01 4.84 -12.60
C ILE A 418 -17.20 5.72 -11.68
N GLY A 419 -17.80 6.80 -11.14
CA GLY A 419 -17.10 7.64 -10.18
C GLY A 419 -15.86 8.35 -10.72
N GLY A 420 -15.84 8.61 -12.02
CA GLY A 420 -14.73 9.22 -12.75
C GLY A 420 -13.49 8.35 -12.87
N LYS A 421 -13.65 7.03 -12.79
CA LYS A 421 -12.57 6.05 -12.96
C LYS A 421 -13.04 4.92 -13.87
N GLU A 422 -12.11 4.44 -14.68
CA GLU A 422 -12.32 3.33 -15.60
C GLU A 422 -12.43 2.00 -14.82
N LEU A 423 -13.45 1.20 -15.15
CA LEU A 423 -13.79 -0.07 -14.52
C LEU A 423 -13.43 -1.28 -15.41
N ALA A 424 -13.65 -1.13 -16.71
CA ALA A 424 -13.45 -2.18 -17.68
C ALA A 424 -13.10 -1.57 -19.05
N ASP A 425 -12.35 -2.32 -19.84
CA ASP A 425 -11.99 -2.01 -21.22
C ASP A 425 -12.25 -3.26 -22.08
N GLY A 426 -12.74 -3.07 -23.30
CA GLY A 426 -13.05 -4.18 -24.19
C GLY A 426 -13.36 -3.75 -25.60
N TRP A 427 -13.37 -4.71 -26.52
CA TRP A 427 -13.51 -4.43 -27.95
C TRP A 427 -13.99 -5.64 -28.76
N SER A 428 -14.34 -5.37 -30.02
CA SER A 428 -14.42 -6.40 -31.06
C SER A 428 -13.00 -6.75 -31.48
N GLU A 429 -12.60 -8.00 -31.29
CA GLU A 429 -11.21 -8.44 -31.44
C GLU A 429 -10.74 -8.44 -32.88
N ILE A 430 -9.47 -8.07 -33.11
CA ILE A 430 -8.78 -8.36 -34.37
C ILE A 430 -8.59 -9.88 -34.46
N VAL A 431 -9.01 -10.45 -35.59
CA VAL A 431 -8.99 -11.91 -35.83
C VAL A 431 -8.29 -12.27 -37.15
N ASP A 432 -7.86 -11.24 -37.90
CA ASP A 432 -7.06 -11.41 -39.11
C ASP A 432 -5.58 -11.38 -38.73
N ALA A 433 -4.90 -12.50 -38.96
CA ALA A 433 -3.47 -12.66 -38.65
C ALA A 433 -2.58 -11.69 -39.45
N VAL A 434 -2.99 -11.32 -40.68
CA VAL A 434 -2.22 -10.39 -41.53
C VAL A 434 -2.27 -8.99 -40.94
N ASP A 435 -3.46 -8.54 -40.52
CA ASP A 435 -3.63 -7.24 -39.89
C ASP A 435 -2.88 -7.18 -38.55
N GLN A 436 -2.99 -8.24 -37.73
CA GLN A 436 -2.30 -8.31 -36.45
C GLN A 436 -0.77 -8.27 -36.61
N ARG A 437 -0.22 -8.98 -37.59
CA ARG A 437 1.22 -8.94 -37.90
C ARG A 437 1.67 -7.52 -38.26
N ASN A 438 0.95 -6.85 -39.15
CA ASN A 438 1.29 -5.48 -39.55
C ASN A 438 1.32 -4.51 -38.36
N ILE A 439 0.39 -4.68 -37.40
CA ILE A 439 0.32 -3.86 -36.18
C ILE A 439 1.53 -4.13 -35.30
N TRP A 440 1.86 -5.40 -35.04
CA TRP A 440 3.00 -5.75 -34.18
C TRP A 440 4.36 -5.49 -34.79
N GLU A 441 4.52 -5.52 -36.12
CA GLU A 441 5.75 -5.07 -36.78
C GLU A 441 5.97 -3.56 -36.56
N ASN A 442 4.90 -2.76 -36.54
CA ASN A 442 4.99 -1.33 -36.19
C ASN A 442 5.31 -1.13 -34.69
N GLU A 443 4.69 -1.90 -33.79
CA GLU A 443 5.01 -1.86 -32.35
C GLU A 443 6.47 -2.26 -32.09
N GLN A 444 6.96 -3.32 -32.74
CA GLN A 444 8.36 -3.72 -32.66
C GLN A 444 9.30 -2.62 -33.16
N ALA A 445 8.94 -1.93 -34.24
CA ALA A 445 9.69 -0.77 -34.70
C ALA A 445 9.69 0.36 -33.66
N ASN A 446 8.56 0.64 -33.00
CA ASN A 446 8.49 1.63 -31.90
C ASN A 446 9.38 1.20 -30.71
N MET A 447 9.38 -0.08 -30.36
CA MET A 447 10.23 -0.65 -29.31
C MET A 447 11.71 -0.42 -29.59
N LEU A 448 12.15 -0.64 -30.84
CA LEU A 448 13.52 -0.37 -31.29
C LEU A 448 13.90 1.12 -31.23
N HIS A 449 12.90 2.02 -31.28
CA HIS A 449 13.09 3.47 -31.10
C HIS A 449 12.96 3.93 -29.64
N GLY A 450 12.84 3.00 -28.69
CA GLY A 450 12.90 3.27 -27.25
C GLY A 450 11.55 3.33 -26.53
N ASP A 451 10.45 2.95 -27.19
CA ASP A 451 9.17 2.75 -26.50
C ASP A 451 9.20 1.47 -25.67
N THR A 452 9.29 1.61 -24.34
CA THR A 452 9.39 0.47 -23.41
C THR A 452 8.06 -0.24 -23.16
N GLU A 453 6.94 0.36 -23.58
CA GLU A 453 5.59 -0.21 -23.38
C GLU A 453 5.03 -0.85 -24.66
N ALA A 454 5.74 -0.73 -25.78
CA ALA A 454 5.36 -1.32 -27.05
C ALA A 454 5.27 -2.85 -26.99
N HIS A 455 4.29 -3.41 -27.69
CA HIS A 455 4.00 -4.84 -27.63
C HIS A 455 5.06 -5.67 -28.40
N PRO A 456 5.61 -6.75 -27.82
CA PRO A 456 6.55 -7.61 -28.54
C PRO A 456 5.86 -8.46 -29.61
N LEU A 457 6.59 -8.82 -30.66
CA LEU A 457 6.08 -9.69 -31.72
C LEU A 457 6.01 -11.16 -31.23
N ASP A 458 4.80 -11.69 -31.06
CA ASP A 458 4.55 -13.09 -30.66
C ASP A 458 4.23 -13.96 -31.88
N GLU A 459 5.25 -14.62 -32.44
CA GLU A 459 5.11 -15.47 -33.63
C GLU A 459 4.22 -16.71 -33.39
N ASP A 460 4.22 -17.27 -32.17
CA ASP A 460 3.36 -18.42 -31.83
C ASP A 460 1.89 -18.00 -31.79
N PHE A 461 1.59 -16.79 -31.31
CA PHE A 461 0.23 -16.27 -31.36
C PHE A 461 -0.23 -16.00 -32.79
N LEU A 462 0.63 -15.44 -33.65
CA LEU A 462 0.31 -15.24 -35.06
C LEU A 462 0.03 -16.57 -35.76
N GLU A 463 0.83 -17.60 -35.51
CA GLU A 463 0.58 -18.96 -36.02
C GLU A 463 -0.78 -19.49 -35.54
N ALA A 464 -1.14 -19.29 -34.27
CA ALA A 464 -2.46 -19.64 -33.77
C ALA A 464 -3.59 -18.91 -34.52
N MET A 465 -3.45 -17.61 -34.79
CA MET A 465 -4.42 -16.85 -35.58
C MET A 465 -4.51 -17.35 -37.03
N GLU A 466 -3.39 -17.78 -37.63
CA GLU A 466 -3.33 -18.33 -38.99
C GLU A 466 -4.09 -19.65 -39.14
N HIS A 467 -4.26 -20.42 -38.05
CA HIS A 467 -5.17 -21.57 -38.01
C HIS A 467 -6.66 -21.18 -38.04
N GLY A 468 -6.97 -19.90 -37.92
CA GLY A 468 -8.30 -19.31 -38.02
C GLY A 468 -8.85 -18.94 -36.66
N MET A 469 -9.23 -17.67 -36.52
CA MET A 469 -9.92 -17.14 -35.34
C MET A 469 -11.31 -16.62 -35.75
N PRO A 470 -12.41 -17.09 -35.12
CA PRO A 470 -13.76 -16.63 -35.44
C PRO A 470 -13.95 -15.17 -35.00
N PRO A 471 -15.00 -14.47 -35.48
CA PRO A 471 -15.39 -13.19 -34.89
C PRO A 471 -15.47 -13.32 -33.37
N LEU A 472 -14.92 -12.37 -32.64
CA LEU A 472 -14.67 -12.51 -31.22
C LEU A 472 -14.86 -11.16 -30.52
N GLY A 473 -15.53 -11.18 -29.38
CA GLY A 473 -15.58 -10.05 -28.45
C GLY A 473 -14.80 -10.41 -27.18
N GLY A 474 -14.03 -9.45 -26.68
CA GLY A 474 -13.25 -9.58 -25.45
C GLY A 474 -13.41 -8.36 -24.55
N ILE A 475 -13.20 -8.56 -23.25
CA ILE A 475 -13.25 -7.51 -22.24
C ILE A 475 -12.41 -7.93 -21.03
N GLY A 476 -11.70 -6.96 -20.48
CA GLY A 476 -11.06 -7.00 -19.17
C GLY A 476 -11.77 -6.09 -18.18
N MET A 477 -11.99 -6.58 -16.95
CA MET A 477 -12.58 -5.80 -15.86
C MET A 477 -11.75 -5.95 -14.59
N GLY A 478 -11.30 -4.82 -14.03
CA GLY A 478 -10.54 -4.81 -12.79
C GLY A 478 -11.41 -5.18 -11.60
N ILE A 479 -11.25 -6.37 -11.03
CA ILE A 479 -12.03 -6.82 -9.86
C ILE A 479 -11.75 -5.92 -8.65
N ASP A 480 -10.51 -5.47 -8.47
CA ASP A 480 -10.19 -4.57 -7.35
C ASP A 480 -10.97 -3.24 -7.47
N ARG A 481 -11.02 -2.64 -8.66
CA ARG A 481 -11.80 -1.42 -8.93
C ARG A 481 -13.31 -1.69 -8.82
N LEU A 482 -13.80 -2.83 -9.28
CA LEU A 482 -15.19 -3.24 -9.11
C LEU A 482 -15.59 -3.28 -7.63
N VAL A 483 -14.76 -3.89 -6.78
CA VAL A 483 -14.97 -3.91 -5.32
C VAL A 483 -14.96 -2.49 -4.78
N MET A 484 -14.00 -1.65 -5.19
CA MET A 484 -13.92 -0.25 -4.78
C MET A 484 -15.23 0.49 -5.02
N PHE A 485 -15.79 0.41 -6.23
CA PHE A 485 -17.04 1.11 -6.55
C PHE A 485 -18.24 0.54 -5.80
N LEU A 486 -18.39 -0.78 -5.76
CA LEU A 486 -19.51 -1.40 -5.06
C LEU A 486 -19.46 -1.10 -3.56
N THR A 487 -18.27 -1.07 -2.93
CA THR A 487 -18.14 -0.79 -1.50
C THR A 487 -17.93 0.69 -1.15
N ASN A 488 -18.06 1.61 -2.11
CA ASN A 488 -17.78 3.05 -1.96
C ASN A 488 -16.41 3.34 -1.32
N THR A 489 -15.36 2.70 -1.82
CA THR A 489 -14.00 2.70 -1.28
C THR A 489 -13.03 3.25 -2.30
N TRP A 490 -12.44 4.43 -2.02
CA TRP A 490 -11.65 5.20 -2.99
C TRP A 490 -10.12 4.97 -2.90
N SER A 491 -9.72 3.79 -2.42
CA SER A 491 -8.32 3.36 -2.46
C SER A 491 -8.23 1.87 -2.69
N ILE A 492 -7.49 1.47 -3.73
CA ILE A 492 -7.26 0.07 -4.09
C ILE A 492 -6.61 -0.71 -2.93
N LYS A 493 -5.81 -0.02 -2.11
CA LYS A 493 -5.18 -0.61 -0.93
C LYS A 493 -6.19 -1.10 0.09
N GLU A 494 -7.40 -0.53 0.18
CA GLU A 494 -8.41 -0.96 1.16
C GLU A 494 -9.12 -2.25 0.75
N VAL A 495 -9.23 -2.53 -0.55
CA VAL A 495 -9.94 -3.71 -1.08
C VAL A 495 -9.03 -4.92 -1.29
N ILE A 496 -7.72 -4.75 -1.13
CA ILE A 496 -6.72 -5.82 -1.15
C ILE A 496 -6.33 -6.14 0.30
N ALA A 497 -6.41 -7.42 0.67
CA ALA A 497 -6.06 -7.85 2.03
C ALA A 497 -4.62 -7.44 2.39
N PHE A 498 -3.67 -7.72 1.50
CA PHE A 498 -2.25 -7.40 1.69
C PHE A 498 -1.72 -6.63 0.48
N PRO A 499 -1.90 -5.31 0.42
CA PRO A 499 -1.41 -4.52 -0.70
C PRO A 499 0.12 -4.43 -0.66
N THR A 500 0.73 -4.22 -1.83
CA THR A 500 2.17 -3.94 -1.92
C THR A 500 2.46 -2.57 -1.30
N LEU A 501 3.47 -2.55 -0.42
CA LEU A 501 3.92 -1.36 0.30
C LEU A 501 5.42 -1.23 0.13
N ARG A 502 5.90 0.02 0.15
CA ARG A 502 7.33 0.29 0.20
C ARG A 502 7.96 -0.45 1.40
N PRO A 503 9.06 -1.20 1.26
CA PRO A 503 9.73 -1.81 2.40
C PRO A 503 10.18 -0.76 3.42
N LEU A 504 10.04 -1.02 4.73
CA LEU A 504 10.60 -0.16 5.78
C LEU A 504 12.13 -0.33 5.91
N VAL A 505 12.64 -1.48 5.48
CA VAL A 505 14.06 -1.84 5.43
C VAL A 505 14.28 -2.61 4.12
N PRO A 506 15.37 -2.38 3.37
CA PRO A 506 15.71 -3.19 2.20
C PRO A 506 15.80 -4.66 2.60
N LEU A 507 14.99 -5.53 1.99
CA LEU A 507 15.00 -6.97 2.25
C LEU A 507 16.34 -7.56 1.81
N HIS A 508 17.26 -7.74 2.75
CA HIS A 508 18.45 -8.55 2.53
C HIS A 508 18.08 -10.00 2.85
N ILE A 509 17.91 -10.82 1.81
CA ILE A 509 17.78 -12.27 1.99
C ILE A 509 19.14 -12.77 2.50
N THR A 510 19.25 -12.96 3.82
CA THR A 510 20.43 -13.57 4.43
C THR A 510 20.36 -15.09 4.29
N GLY A 511 20.79 -15.61 3.13
CA GLY A 511 20.96 -17.04 2.92
C GLY A 511 21.12 -17.45 1.46
N LYS A 512 22.38 -17.64 1.02
CA LYS A 512 22.90 -18.42 -0.14
C LYS A 512 21.96 -18.57 -1.37
N ASN A 513 22.30 -18.04 -2.55
CA ASN A 513 23.50 -18.39 -3.29
C ASN A 513 24.26 -17.16 -3.82
N ALA A 514 25.55 -17.11 -3.49
CA ALA A 514 26.54 -16.38 -4.25
C ALA A 514 26.83 -17.17 -5.53
N SER A 515 26.11 -16.87 -6.61
CA SER A 515 26.53 -17.18 -7.99
C SER A 515 25.61 -16.50 -9.00
N THR A 516 25.59 -15.18 -8.96
CA THR A 516 25.50 -14.29 -10.12
C THR A 516 25.65 -12.89 -9.57
N GLU A 517 26.88 -12.44 -9.39
CA GLU A 517 27.17 -11.00 -9.50
C GLU A 517 26.82 -10.60 -10.94
N LYS A 518 25.54 -10.33 -11.21
CA LYS A 518 25.22 -9.32 -12.21
C LYS A 518 25.87 -8.05 -11.64
N LYS A 519 26.87 -7.53 -12.35
CA LYS A 519 27.44 -6.21 -12.10
C LYS A 519 26.28 -5.27 -11.85
N ALA A 520 26.10 -4.82 -10.60
CA ALA A 520 25.33 -3.64 -10.34
C ALA A 520 26.02 -2.53 -11.13
N ASP A 521 25.30 -1.91 -12.06
CA ASP A 521 25.77 -0.70 -12.71
C ASP A 521 26.17 0.27 -11.59
N SER A 522 27.47 0.57 -11.51
CA SER A 522 27.98 1.59 -10.62
C SER A 522 27.40 2.91 -11.08
N VAL A 523 26.34 3.38 -10.42
CA VAL A 523 25.84 4.75 -10.59
C VAL A 523 27.01 5.68 -10.26
N GLU A 524 27.59 6.29 -11.29
CA GLU A 524 28.71 7.21 -11.12
C GLU A 524 28.19 8.46 -10.41
N MET A 525 28.76 8.75 -9.23
CA MET A 525 28.38 9.92 -8.43
C MET A 525 28.62 11.21 -9.23
N PRO A 526 27.66 12.16 -9.26
CA PRO A 526 27.88 13.47 -9.87
C PRO A 526 29.07 14.21 -9.27
N SER A 527 29.63 15.18 -9.99
CA SER A 527 30.73 15.99 -9.44
C SER A 527 30.23 16.94 -8.34
N ARG A 528 31.13 17.40 -7.46
CA ARG A 528 30.79 18.38 -6.41
C ARG A 528 30.23 19.67 -7.00
N GLU A 529 30.68 20.09 -8.18
CA GLU A 529 30.15 21.25 -8.89
C GLU A 529 28.70 21.02 -9.31
N ALA A 530 28.36 19.81 -9.79
CA ALA A 530 26.99 19.45 -10.15
C ALA A 530 26.09 19.40 -8.91
N ALA A 531 26.55 18.80 -7.80
CA ALA A 531 25.82 18.79 -6.54
C ALA A 531 25.61 20.22 -5.97
N THR A 532 26.63 21.08 -6.08
CA THR A 532 26.52 22.49 -5.64
C THR A 532 25.54 23.27 -6.52
N ALA A 533 25.58 23.10 -7.84
CA ALA A 533 24.63 23.73 -8.75
C ALA A 533 23.19 23.24 -8.49
N LEU A 534 23.02 21.97 -8.13
CA LEU A 534 21.73 21.41 -7.75
C LEU A 534 21.21 22.04 -6.45
N LEU A 535 22.05 22.16 -5.42
CA LEU A 535 21.72 22.88 -4.18
C LEU A 535 21.27 24.31 -4.46
N GLU A 536 22.03 25.06 -5.25
CA GLU A 536 21.74 26.46 -5.59
C GLU A 536 20.48 26.63 -6.43
N LYS A 537 20.07 25.59 -7.18
CA LYS A 537 18.82 25.57 -7.94
C LYS A 537 17.58 25.45 -7.05
N TYR A 538 17.66 24.67 -5.97
CA TYR A 538 16.50 24.36 -5.12
C TYR A 538 16.44 25.18 -3.82
N ILE A 539 17.58 25.72 -3.38
CA ILE A 539 17.69 26.55 -2.18
C ILE A 539 18.19 27.93 -2.61
N SER A 540 17.42 28.98 -2.35
CA SER A 540 17.79 30.38 -2.59
C SER A 540 18.26 31.10 -1.32
N ASP A 541 17.88 30.59 -0.13
CA ASP A 541 18.28 31.14 1.17
C ASP A 541 19.76 30.84 1.49
N GLU A 542 20.55 31.90 1.69
CA GLU A 542 21.99 31.81 1.94
C GLU A 542 22.33 31.18 3.30
N ALA A 543 21.47 31.33 4.31
CA ALA A 543 21.66 30.68 5.59
C ALA A 543 21.45 29.17 5.50
N LEU A 544 20.46 28.72 4.71
CA LEU A 544 20.21 27.30 4.46
C LEU A 544 21.30 26.64 3.58
N ARG A 545 21.82 27.38 2.60
CA ARG A 545 23.02 26.96 1.85
C ARG A 545 24.24 26.83 2.75
N ASN A 546 24.45 27.77 3.65
CA ASN A 546 25.55 27.72 4.61
C ASN A 546 25.39 26.52 5.57
N HIS A 547 24.18 26.25 6.06
CA HIS A 547 23.86 25.06 6.85
C HIS A 547 24.26 23.78 6.10
N SER A 548 23.78 23.61 4.87
CA SER A 548 24.08 22.45 4.02
C SER A 548 25.60 22.27 3.82
N ARG A 549 26.34 23.36 3.60
CA ARG A 549 27.82 23.31 3.48
C ARG A 549 28.48 22.91 4.78
N MET A 550 28.00 23.38 5.93
CA MET A 550 28.54 23.00 7.24
C MET A 550 28.28 21.51 7.53
N VAL A 551 27.08 21.01 7.26
CA VAL A 551 26.77 19.58 7.40
C VAL A 551 27.64 18.74 6.46
N ALA A 552 27.82 19.15 5.20
CA ALA A 552 28.74 18.48 4.26
C ALA A 552 30.18 18.40 4.80
N GLN A 553 30.70 19.48 5.38
CA GLN A 553 32.04 19.50 5.98
C GLN A 553 32.16 18.58 7.20
N ALA A 554 31.14 18.58 8.07
CA ALA A 554 31.07 17.69 9.23
C ALA A 554 31.09 16.22 8.80
N MET A 555 30.26 15.89 7.80
CA MET A 555 30.16 14.55 7.22
C MET A 555 31.49 14.11 6.59
N THR A 556 32.14 14.94 5.77
CA THR A 556 33.47 14.60 5.22
C THR A 556 34.52 14.37 6.30
N ALA A 557 34.53 15.18 7.35
CA ALA A 557 35.49 15.03 8.44
C ALA A 557 35.28 13.71 9.20
N TYR A 558 34.03 13.30 9.41
CA TYR A 558 33.73 12.00 10.02
C TYR A 558 34.01 10.82 9.10
N ALA A 559 33.72 10.94 7.80
CA ALA A 559 34.08 9.92 6.83
C ALA A 559 35.58 9.60 6.91
N LYS A 560 36.41 10.64 7.01
CA LYS A 560 37.86 10.51 7.17
C LYS A 560 38.29 9.89 8.51
N GLU A 561 37.61 10.21 9.62
CA GLU A 561 37.88 9.59 10.94
C GLU A 561 37.55 8.09 10.91
N LEU A 562 36.51 7.70 10.17
CA LEU A 562 35.95 6.35 10.14
C LEU A 562 36.51 5.46 9.02
N GLY A 563 37.21 6.04 8.03
CA GLY A 563 37.70 5.33 6.85
C GLY A 563 36.61 5.01 5.83
N GLU A 564 35.59 5.87 5.74
CA GLU A 564 34.42 5.76 4.85
C GLU A 564 34.61 6.60 3.57
N ASP A 565 33.67 6.48 2.62
CA ASP A 565 33.68 7.25 1.37
C ASP A 565 33.43 8.75 1.62
N GLU A 566 34.50 9.55 1.54
CA GLU A 566 34.45 11.00 1.75
C GLU A 566 33.52 11.74 0.77
N GLU A 567 33.36 11.24 -0.46
CA GLU A 567 32.56 11.90 -1.50
C GLU A 567 31.07 11.62 -1.30
N LEU A 568 30.72 10.36 -1.02
CA LEU A 568 29.35 9.99 -0.65
C LEU A 568 28.86 10.79 0.56
N TRP A 569 29.68 10.88 1.60
CA TRP A 569 29.34 11.60 2.83
C TRP A 569 29.24 13.12 2.61
N TYR A 570 30.14 13.69 1.81
CA TYR A 570 30.10 15.11 1.45
C TYR A 570 28.77 15.47 0.76
N GLN A 571 28.41 14.75 -0.32
CA GLN A 571 27.21 15.08 -1.08
C GLN A 571 25.93 14.76 -0.31
N THR A 572 25.93 13.68 0.50
CA THR A 572 24.83 13.37 1.42
C THR A 572 24.56 14.53 2.37
N GLY A 573 25.61 15.08 3.01
CA GLY A 573 25.46 16.25 3.87
C GLY A 573 25.10 17.53 3.11
N LEU A 574 25.55 17.69 1.87
CA LEU A 574 25.27 18.87 1.06
C LEU A 574 23.81 18.94 0.58
N LEU A 575 23.18 17.79 0.33
CA LEU A 575 21.87 17.71 -0.34
C LEU A 575 20.74 17.18 0.56
N HIS A 576 20.98 16.98 1.86
CA HIS A 576 19.96 16.44 2.77
C HIS A 576 18.69 17.31 2.87
N ASP A 577 18.86 18.63 2.85
CA ASP A 577 17.78 19.63 2.94
C ASP A 577 17.33 20.19 1.60
N LEU A 578 17.65 19.51 0.49
CA LEU A 578 17.49 20.05 -0.86
C LEU A 578 16.06 20.52 -1.19
N ASP A 579 15.04 19.86 -0.64
CA ASP A 579 13.63 20.20 -0.85
C ASP A 579 13.02 21.06 0.26
N TRP A 580 13.77 21.42 1.30
CA TRP A 580 13.24 22.12 2.48
C TRP A 580 12.61 23.47 2.15
N GLU A 581 13.25 24.29 1.30
CA GLU A 581 12.78 25.65 1.00
C GLU A 581 11.49 25.65 0.16
N MET A 582 11.41 24.76 -0.85
CA MET A 582 10.28 24.74 -1.79
C MET A 582 9.15 23.79 -1.35
N TYR A 583 9.47 22.72 -0.62
CA TYR A 583 8.54 21.67 -0.21
C TYR A 583 8.67 21.32 1.29
N PRO A 584 8.54 22.29 2.21
CA PRO A 584 8.79 22.10 3.64
C PRO A 584 7.85 21.07 4.30
N ASP A 585 6.64 20.86 3.78
CA ASP A 585 5.69 19.88 4.33
C ASP A 585 5.96 18.45 3.84
N GLU A 586 6.66 18.30 2.72
CA GLU A 586 6.97 17.00 2.12
C GLU A 586 8.42 16.56 2.40
N HIS A 587 9.27 17.47 2.85
CA HIS A 587 10.68 17.20 3.13
C HIS A 587 10.89 16.00 4.08
N PRO A 588 11.85 15.09 3.80
CA PRO A 588 12.78 15.07 2.65
C PRO A 588 12.27 14.24 1.46
N ASN A 589 10.98 13.92 1.41
CA ASN A 589 10.43 12.96 0.45
C ASN A 589 10.48 13.46 -1.00
N LYS A 590 10.41 14.77 -1.24
CA LYS A 590 10.47 15.32 -2.60
C LYS A 590 11.88 15.19 -3.17
N ALA A 591 12.89 15.49 -2.34
CA ALA A 591 14.29 15.33 -2.69
C ALA A 591 14.60 13.88 -3.09
N ILE A 592 14.24 12.91 -2.26
CA ILE A 592 14.61 11.50 -2.49
C ILE A 592 13.80 10.81 -3.60
N ASN A 593 12.53 11.18 -3.81
CA ASN A 593 11.66 10.48 -4.76
C ASN A 593 11.64 11.11 -6.15
N GLU A 594 12.01 12.39 -6.30
CA GLU A 594 11.88 13.10 -7.57
C GLU A 594 13.16 13.81 -8.02
N ILE A 595 13.97 14.33 -7.09
CA ILE A 595 15.11 15.19 -7.45
C ILE A 595 16.43 14.41 -7.51
N LEU A 596 16.64 13.51 -6.54
CA LEU A 596 17.88 12.76 -6.35
C LEU A 596 17.79 11.32 -6.84
N THR A 597 16.79 10.96 -7.66
CA THR A 597 16.53 9.56 -8.08
C THR A 597 17.71 8.88 -8.77
N ALA A 598 18.63 9.66 -9.34
CA ALA A 598 19.86 9.18 -9.97
C ALA A 598 21.09 9.12 -9.02
N TYR A 599 20.94 9.43 -7.72
CA TYR A 599 22.01 9.36 -6.72
C TYR A 599 22.08 7.98 -6.06
N PRO A 600 23.22 7.60 -5.44
CA PRO A 600 23.37 6.30 -4.79
C PRO A 600 22.32 6.05 -3.71
N GLN A 601 21.78 4.82 -3.67
CA GLN A 601 20.73 4.46 -2.72
C GLN A 601 21.14 4.71 -1.26
N ALA A 602 22.42 4.50 -0.91
CA ALA A 602 22.93 4.77 0.44
C ALA A 602 22.75 6.24 0.87
N MET A 603 22.91 7.18 -0.06
CA MET A 603 22.69 8.60 0.19
C MET A 603 21.20 8.91 0.35
N LEU A 604 20.34 8.39 -0.53
CA LEU A 604 18.88 8.56 -0.43
C LEU A 604 18.34 8.01 0.88
N ASP A 605 18.88 6.88 1.31
CA ASP A 605 18.57 6.21 2.55
C ASP A 605 18.95 7.05 3.78
N ALA A 606 20.14 7.63 3.78
CA ALA A 606 20.61 8.51 4.85
C ALA A 606 19.79 9.80 4.90
N ILE A 607 19.52 10.42 3.74
CA ILE A 607 18.64 11.60 3.65
C ILE A 607 17.23 11.25 4.13
N ALA A 608 16.67 10.08 3.84
CA ALA A 608 15.39 9.71 4.43
C ALA A 608 15.47 9.59 5.97
N ALA A 609 16.58 9.06 6.49
CA ALA A 609 16.76 8.77 7.90
C ALA A 609 17.11 9.99 8.78
N HIS A 610 17.48 11.14 8.21
CA HIS A 610 17.75 12.35 9.02
C HIS A 610 16.46 12.99 9.57
N ALA A 611 15.30 12.70 8.97
CA ALA A 611 14.00 13.19 9.41
C ALA A 611 13.05 12.01 9.76
N PRO A 612 13.37 11.18 10.78
CA PRO A 612 12.64 9.94 11.09
C PRO A 612 11.17 10.19 11.45
N SER A 613 10.87 11.35 12.06
CA SER A 613 9.50 11.77 12.38
C SER A 613 8.62 12.00 11.15
N ARG A 614 9.23 12.21 9.98
CA ARG A 614 8.55 12.49 8.70
C ARG A 614 8.56 11.31 7.75
N THR A 615 9.63 10.53 7.73
CA THR A 615 9.80 9.40 6.81
C THR A 615 9.46 8.06 7.44
N GLY A 616 9.41 7.97 8.77
CA GLY A 616 9.28 6.71 9.51
C GLY A 616 10.53 5.82 9.42
N ARG A 617 11.65 6.36 8.94
CA ARG A 617 12.93 5.65 8.81
C ARG A 617 13.88 6.07 9.93
N ASP A 618 14.16 5.15 10.84
CA ASP A 618 15.14 5.38 11.90
C ASP A 618 16.58 5.38 11.33
N PRO A 619 17.51 6.17 11.90
CA PRO A 619 18.92 6.17 11.50
C PRO A 619 19.65 4.90 11.95
N ILE A 620 19.87 3.98 11.01
CA ILE A 620 20.39 2.64 11.29
C ILE A 620 21.84 2.49 10.86
N THR A 621 22.20 2.96 9.66
CA THR A 621 23.55 2.81 9.11
C THR A 621 24.54 3.81 9.72
N THR A 622 25.84 3.60 9.52
CA THR A 622 26.86 4.57 9.93
C THR A 622 26.61 5.94 9.29
N LEU A 623 26.32 5.99 7.99
CA LEU A 623 26.03 7.23 7.28
C LEU A 623 24.79 7.93 7.86
N ASP A 624 23.69 7.20 8.09
CA ASP A 624 22.44 7.75 8.63
C ASP A 624 22.66 8.39 10.00
N ARG A 625 23.30 7.66 10.92
CA ARG A 625 23.52 8.09 12.31
C ARG A 625 24.37 9.34 12.38
N TYR A 626 25.38 9.44 11.51
CA TYR A 626 26.26 10.60 11.48
C TYR A 626 25.61 11.80 10.78
N LEU A 627 24.79 11.60 9.74
CA LEU A 627 24.00 12.68 9.15
C LEU A 627 23.03 13.26 10.19
N PHE A 628 22.23 12.39 10.81
CA PHE A 628 21.29 12.77 11.86
C PHE A 628 21.98 13.50 13.02
N ALA A 629 23.13 13.00 13.48
CA ALA A 629 23.87 13.64 14.56
C ALA A 629 24.50 14.99 14.17
N CYS A 630 24.89 15.18 12.91
CA CYS A 630 25.56 16.40 12.45
C CYS A 630 24.59 17.53 12.09
N ASP A 631 23.38 17.23 11.64
CA ASP A 631 22.43 18.20 11.10
C ASP A 631 22.10 19.34 12.10
N GLU A 632 21.25 19.06 13.08
CA GLU A 632 20.75 20.06 14.06
C GLU A 632 21.86 20.82 14.80
N ILE A 633 22.95 20.12 15.13
CA ILE A 633 24.06 20.72 15.87
C ILE A 633 24.91 21.66 15.01
N SER A 634 25.04 21.42 13.71
CA SER A 634 25.81 22.28 12.80
C SER A 634 25.16 23.66 12.69
N GLY A 635 23.84 23.68 12.47
CA GLY A 635 23.04 24.91 12.48
C GLY A 635 23.11 25.63 13.83
N PHE A 636 23.08 24.89 14.94
CA PHE A 636 23.20 25.48 16.28
C PHE A 636 24.58 26.11 16.55
N ILE A 637 25.67 25.45 16.15
CA ILE A 637 27.03 25.98 16.28
C ILE A 637 27.18 27.27 15.46
N ASN A 638 26.64 27.30 14.23
CA ASN A 638 26.60 28.49 13.40
C ASN A 638 25.83 29.64 14.09
N ALA A 639 24.65 29.36 14.62
CA ALA A 639 23.88 30.38 15.34
C ALA A 639 24.67 30.96 16.55
N VAL A 640 25.44 30.13 17.25
CA VAL A 640 26.29 30.60 18.36
C VAL A 640 27.49 31.41 17.87
N SER A 641 28.06 31.08 16.70
CA SER A 641 29.18 31.83 16.11
C SER A 641 28.77 33.26 15.76
N LEU A 642 27.56 33.45 15.21
CA LEU A 642 27.01 34.76 14.85
C LEU A 642 26.80 35.70 16.05
N LEU A 643 26.73 35.18 17.27
CA LEU A 643 26.65 35.98 18.50
C LEU A 643 28.02 36.44 19.02
N ARG A 644 29.12 35.97 18.43
CA ARG A 644 30.47 36.21 18.93
C ARG A 644 31.21 37.16 17.98
N PRO A 645 31.89 38.20 18.50
CA PRO A 645 32.74 39.06 17.67
C PRO A 645 33.87 38.32 16.96
N THR A 646 34.28 37.17 17.50
CA THR A 646 35.35 36.32 16.97
C THR A 646 34.82 35.09 16.22
N GLY A 647 33.52 35.03 15.89
CA GLY A 647 32.93 33.91 15.16
C GLY A 647 33.17 32.54 15.82
N LEU A 648 33.72 31.60 15.04
CA LEU A 648 34.14 30.28 15.51
C LEU A 648 35.49 30.30 16.27
N GLU A 649 36.32 31.33 16.08
CA GLU A 649 37.64 31.42 16.69
C GLU A 649 37.56 31.36 18.22
N GLY A 650 38.32 30.44 18.82
CA GLY A 650 38.35 30.20 20.27
C GLY A 650 37.05 29.67 20.86
N MET A 651 36.08 29.21 20.04
CA MET A 651 34.86 28.56 20.54
C MET A 651 35.23 27.26 21.26
N LYS A 652 34.51 26.95 22.35
CA LYS A 652 34.65 25.69 23.08
C LYS A 652 33.28 25.04 23.27
N SER A 653 33.22 23.72 23.37
CA SER A 653 31.98 22.97 23.65
C SER A 653 31.20 23.55 24.84
N LYS A 654 31.90 24.01 25.89
CA LYS A 654 31.26 24.65 27.05
C LYS A 654 30.35 25.84 26.69
N SER A 655 30.70 26.61 25.65
CA SER A 655 29.88 27.73 25.16
C SER A 655 28.60 27.24 24.48
N ILE A 656 28.69 26.18 23.67
CA ILE A 656 27.54 25.52 23.03
C ILE A 656 26.61 24.92 24.09
N LYS A 657 27.14 24.10 25.00
CA LYS A 657 26.37 23.50 26.10
C LYS A 657 25.69 24.53 27.00
N LYS A 658 26.32 25.69 27.22
CA LYS A 658 25.70 26.79 27.97
C LYS A 658 24.51 27.38 27.21
N LYS A 659 24.62 27.54 25.89
CA LYS A 659 23.56 28.09 25.03
C LYS A 659 22.41 27.12 24.81
N LEU A 660 22.66 25.82 24.72
CA LEU A 660 21.61 24.78 24.64
C LEU A 660 20.63 24.83 25.81
N LYS A 661 21.05 25.31 26.98
CA LYS A 661 20.17 25.51 28.15
C LYS A 661 19.21 26.70 28.02
N THR A 662 19.46 27.61 27.07
CA THR A 662 18.61 28.78 26.82
C THR A 662 17.58 28.42 25.74
N LYS A 663 16.41 27.90 26.15
CA LYS A 663 15.36 27.42 25.24
C LYS A 663 14.91 28.43 24.17
N ALA A 664 14.94 29.72 24.48
CA ALA A 664 14.55 30.79 23.55
C ALA A 664 15.57 31.03 22.42
N PHE A 665 16.83 30.60 22.58
CA PHE A 665 17.87 30.79 21.57
C PHE A 665 17.88 29.63 20.58
N ALA A 666 17.83 29.93 19.27
CA ALA A 666 17.63 28.93 18.21
C ALA A 666 16.45 28.00 18.56
N ALA A 667 15.26 28.59 18.75
CA ALA A 667 14.09 27.88 19.24
C ALA A 667 13.69 26.69 18.34
N ASN A 668 13.93 26.82 17.03
CA ASN A 668 13.60 25.82 16.02
C ASN A 668 14.57 24.63 15.97
N VAL A 669 15.72 24.71 16.64
CA VAL A 669 16.67 23.58 16.72
C VAL A 669 16.17 22.57 17.76
N SER A 670 16.09 21.31 17.38
CA SER A 670 15.62 20.23 18.24
C SER A 670 16.71 19.79 19.22
N ARG A 671 16.42 19.93 20.52
CA ARG A 671 17.37 19.53 21.57
C ARG A 671 17.29 18.02 21.83
N GLU A 672 16.15 17.43 21.53
CA GLU A 672 15.92 15.98 21.62
C GLU A 672 16.73 15.28 20.52
N ASP A 673 16.69 15.78 19.29
CA ASP A 673 17.46 15.20 18.17
C ASP A 673 18.98 15.33 18.38
N ILE A 674 19.46 16.44 18.97
CA ILE A 674 20.88 16.57 19.36
C ILE A 674 21.25 15.49 20.41
N GLU A 675 20.39 15.23 21.39
CA GLU A 675 20.66 14.23 22.42
C GLU A 675 20.62 12.80 21.86
N GLU A 676 19.66 12.52 20.98
CA GLU A 676 19.54 11.25 20.27
C GLU A 676 20.72 11.01 19.32
N GLY A 677 21.13 12.02 18.55
CA GLY A 677 22.29 11.96 17.66
C GLY A 677 23.57 11.57 18.39
N LEU A 678 23.82 12.16 19.57
CA LEU A 678 24.96 11.80 20.43
C LEU A 678 24.90 10.33 20.88
N GLN A 679 23.71 9.82 21.22
CA GLN A 679 23.52 8.42 21.60
C GLN A 679 23.77 7.47 20.43
N LEU A 680 23.29 7.83 19.23
CA LEU A 680 23.43 7.02 18.01
C LEU A 680 24.90 6.85 17.59
N ILE A 681 25.71 7.91 17.67
CA ILE A 681 27.14 7.85 17.33
C ILE A 681 28.04 7.46 18.51
N GLY A 682 27.47 7.28 19.70
CA GLY A 682 28.20 6.88 20.91
C GLY A 682 29.25 7.88 21.38
N LYS A 683 29.08 9.18 21.10
CA LYS A 683 30.01 10.25 21.51
C LYS A 683 29.38 11.14 22.59
N THR A 684 30.20 11.66 23.49
CA THR A 684 29.78 12.69 24.43
C THR A 684 29.62 14.04 23.72
N ALA A 685 28.82 14.94 24.32
CA ALA A 685 28.67 16.31 23.81
C ALA A 685 30.01 17.06 23.69
N ASP A 686 30.98 16.81 24.58
CA ASP A 686 32.30 17.44 24.47
C ASP A 686 33.08 16.91 23.27
N GLU A 687 33.12 15.59 23.07
CA GLU A 687 33.81 14.97 21.94
C GLU A 687 33.23 15.41 20.59
N HIS A 688 31.90 15.37 20.45
CA HIS A 688 31.24 15.72 19.21
C HIS A 688 31.32 17.23 18.92
N PHE A 689 31.02 18.08 19.91
CA PHE A 689 30.99 19.54 19.66
C PHE A 689 32.40 20.11 19.47
N GLU A 690 33.41 19.66 20.22
CA GLU A 690 34.79 20.11 19.99
C GLU A 690 35.32 19.65 18.63
N PHE A 691 34.95 18.43 18.20
CA PHE A 691 35.28 17.96 16.86
C PHE A 691 34.68 18.87 15.78
N LEU A 692 33.36 19.10 15.81
CA LEU A 692 32.68 19.95 14.82
C LEU A 692 33.20 21.40 14.82
N ILE A 693 33.43 21.99 16.00
CA ILE A 693 34.06 23.32 16.09
C ILE A 693 35.42 23.32 15.40
N SER A 694 36.23 22.28 15.59
CA SER A 694 37.55 22.17 14.96
C SER A 694 37.49 21.98 13.44
N VAL A 695 36.41 21.38 12.92
CA VAL A 695 36.15 21.21 11.50
C VAL A 695 35.76 22.55 10.89
N PHE A 696 34.78 23.24 11.49
CA PHE A 696 34.28 24.51 10.96
C PHE A 696 35.33 25.63 11.07
N SER A 697 36.15 25.63 12.12
CA SER A 697 37.21 26.64 12.31
C SER A 697 38.39 26.49 11.33
N LYS A 698 38.48 25.40 10.56
CA LYS A 698 39.54 25.18 9.55
C LYS A 698 39.17 25.71 8.17
N ASN A 699 37.90 26.06 7.95
CA ASN A 699 37.35 26.46 6.65
C ASN A 699 36.72 27.87 6.67
N ASP A 700 36.92 28.65 7.75
CA ASP A 700 36.55 30.08 7.87
C ASP A 700 37.55 30.98 7.13
#